data_AF-A0A7K2FEJ0-F1
#
_entry.id   AF-A0A7K2FEJ0-F1
#
_cell.length_a   1.000
_cell.length_b   1.000
_cell.length_c   1.000
_cell.angle_alpha   90.00
_cell.angle_beta   90.00
_cell.angle_gamma   90.00
#
_symmetry.space_group_name_H-M   'P 1'
#
loop_
_entity.id
_entity.type
_entity.pdbx_description
1 polymer ?
#
loop_
_entity_poly.entity_id
_entity_poly.type
_entity_poly.pdbx_seq_one_letter_code
_entity_poly.pdbx_strand_id
1 'polypeptide(L)'
;MPRRSRTTALFSSLLTTTLAAGVLGASPVQAATGPEVAGSDYQFTARIDIGDGDRACSSVLIAPQWLLTAAACFSADALPPAGAPASPTTATFGDLDAAPALKVQRKVVELIPRTDRDLTLARLDKPVTTIAPVPIATGAPAAGSTVTIAGYGRTKDEWSPLKLHTSTFTVGAVDGAELPMTGKDGGTVCAGDSGGPVLATVAGVTKLIALNSRSWQGGCWGSDPNETRTDALSTRVDDIAHGNTLAAGTVLGSQDSLVSNSARLTMQANGDLVVISNAGKTLWSTKTAGHPGATARFSAQGDLTVVDNDGTTVLWHAGVTVPGGKAVLQDRGNFVVHNAAGEAQWGAGTEIRHDYNGDGRSDMAAWYDYSDGHDALQTLTAAADGTVQQPFQSYASAVGSWNAANMQFSTGDFNGDGRGDMAALYGYSDGSVRLFTALGKADGGFEAPSPSWSAAPGGWTARNMTLHSGDFNGDGRDDLAVWYDYDDGTDRLFTFTATTTGGFNAPFPSWSNTNNDWNRDNMKFVTGDFNGDGRDDIGTLYRFADGSIKMYSFLAKPDGGFQASIGSWGSATFGDWNRTHVNAGDFNGDGRDDVAAWYDYSDGHDAIHILTSSTTLDGQFNTPALAYETAAGNFTYADMRLVPGDFNGDGLDDLAGMYGYSDGKVKMFTWTSRPDGKINGSAPGWASATTTGWDINRSTFLRSAN
;
A
#
# COMPACT_ATOMS: atom_id res chain seq x y z
N MET A 1 -77.29 86.30 -9.34
CA MET A 1 -77.36 85.99 -10.78
C MET A 1 -75.96 86.04 -11.36
N PRO A 2 -75.58 85.23 -12.36
CA PRO A 2 -75.57 83.76 -12.51
C PRO A 2 -74.08 83.26 -12.47
N ARG A 3 -73.63 82.00 -12.63
CA ARG A 3 -74.15 80.65 -12.95
C ARG A 3 -73.00 79.68 -12.55
N ARG A 4 -73.25 78.62 -11.75
CA ARG A 4 -73.51 77.22 -12.20
C ARG A 4 -72.31 76.56 -12.90
N SER A 5 -71.89 75.33 -12.67
CA SER A 5 -72.40 74.12 -11.98
C SER A 5 -71.52 72.97 -12.55
N ARG A 6 -71.28 71.79 -11.98
CA ARG A 6 -71.93 71.01 -10.93
C ARG A 6 -71.19 69.66 -10.82
N THR A 7 -71.41 69.03 -9.65
CA THR A 7 -71.68 67.59 -9.41
C THR A 7 -70.52 66.61 -9.51
N THR A 8 -70.27 65.68 -8.60
CA THR A 8 -70.76 65.27 -7.24
C THR A 8 -69.90 64.01 -6.95
N ALA A 9 -69.72 63.45 -5.76
CA ALA A 9 -70.41 63.50 -4.48
C ALA A 9 -69.46 62.88 -3.45
N LEU A 10 -69.30 63.55 -2.31
CA LEU A 10 -69.69 63.09 -0.96
C LEU A 10 -68.91 61.84 -0.43
N PHE A 11 -68.36 61.80 0.79
CA PHE A 11 -68.50 62.65 1.97
C PHE A 11 -67.34 62.38 2.96
N SER A 12 -66.91 63.46 3.62
CA SER A 12 -66.57 63.61 5.06
C SER A 12 -65.57 62.63 5.71
N SER A 13 -64.31 63.05 5.94
CA SER A 13 -63.79 63.82 7.11
C SER A 13 -63.59 62.93 8.34
N LEU A 14 -62.49 62.92 9.11
CA LEU A 14 -61.49 63.94 9.44
C LEU A 14 -60.38 63.25 10.28
N LEU A 15 -59.12 63.73 10.22
CA LEU A 15 -58.07 63.79 11.29
C LEU A 15 -57.70 62.49 12.09
N THR A 16 -56.47 62.07 12.39
CA THR A 16 -55.16 62.74 12.60
C THR A 16 -54.10 61.65 12.88
N THR A 17 -52.84 61.93 12.55
CA THR A 17 -51.57 61.38 13.09
C THR A 17 -51.36 59.85 13.18
N THR A 18 -50.38 59.32 12.43
CA THR A 18 -49.72 58.06 12.76
C THR A 18 -48.21 58.14 12.64
N LEU A 19 -47.58 57.68 13.72
CA LEU A 19 -46.17 57.36 13.92
C LEU A 19 -45.58 56.61 12.73
N ALA A 20 -44.36 56.97 12.36
CA ALA A 20 -43.47 56.10 11.62
C ALA A 20 -43.06 54.93 12.53
N ALA A 21 -43.81 53.84 12.48
CA ALA A 21 -43.41 52.55 13.02
C ALA A 21 -42.49 51.88 11.99
N GLY A 22 -41.25 51.63 12.39
CA GLY A 22 -40.35 50.76 11.66
C GLY A 22 -41.01 49.39 11.49
N VAL A 23 -41.16 48.96 10.25
CA VAL A 23 -41.53 47.59 9.94
C VAL A 23 -40.31 46.73 10.28
N LEU A 24 -40.32 46.13 11.47
CA LEU A 24 -39.59 44.90 11.73
C LEU A 24 -40.17 43.87 10.76
N GLY A 25 -39.48 43.62 9.65
CA GLY A 25 -39.71 42.40 8.90
C GLY A 25 -39.43 41.24 9.83
N ALA A 26 -40.47 40.49 10.20
CA ALA A 26 -40.28 39.19 10.80
C ALA A 26 -39.58 38.33 9.73
N SER A 27 -38.29 38.06 9.92
CA SER A 27 -37.64 36.96 9.21
C SER A 27 -38.48 35.70 9.48
N PRO A 28 -38.80 34.89 8.45
CA PRO A 28 -39.41 33.60 8.71
C PRO A 28 -38.49 32.81 9.64
N VAL A 29 -39.04 32.28 10.73
CA VAL A 29 -38.36 31.29 11.57
C VAL A 29 -38.01 30.13 10.64
N GLN A 30 -36.73 29.97 10.31
CA GLN A 30 -36.25 28.91 9.43
C GLN A 30 -36.45 27.53 10.08
N ALA A 31 -36.66 26.54 9.22
CA ALA A 31 -36.99 25.17 9.61
C ALA A 31 -35.84 24.48 10.38
N ALA A 32 -36.19 23.45 11.14
CA ALA A 32 -35.24 22.65 11.92
C ALA A 32 -34.18 21.96 11.05
N THR A 33 -34.43 21.77 9.76
CA THR A 33 -33.39 21.57 8.74
C THR A 33 -33.54 22.69 7.72
N GLY A 34 -32.44 23.26 7.25
CA GLY A 34 -32.48 24.42 6.35
C GLY A 34 -32.95 24.08 4.93
N PRO A 35 -32.68 24.94 3.93
CA PRO A 35 -33.30 24.82 2.62
C PRO A 35 -32.92 23.51 1.92
N GLU A 36 -33.84 23.03 1.08
CA GLU A 36 -33.57 22.01 0.06
C GLU A 36 -32.37 22.46 -0.79
N VAL A 37 -31.43 21.56 -1.03
CA VAL A 37 -30.27 21.82 -1.88
C VAL A 37 -30.71 21.90 -3.34
N ALA A 38 -30.45 23.03 -3.99
CA ALA A 38 -30.72 23.20 -5.40
C ALA A 38 -29.54 22.67 -6.25
N GLY A 39 -29.84 21.92 -7.31
CA GLY A 39 -28.85 21.54 -8.32
C GLY A 39 -27.94 20.38 -7.91
N SER A 40 -26.63 20.52 -8.17
CA SER A 40 -25.62 19.46 -8.00
C SER A 40 -24.73 19.61 -6.77
N ASP A 41 -25.06 20.52 -5.87
CA ASP A 41 -24.27 20.73 -4.67
C ASP A 41 -24.35 19.51 -3.74
N TYR A 42 -23.23 19.14 -3.14
CA TYR A 42 -23.12 18.03 -2.19
C TYR A 42 -23.60 16.66 -2.71
N GLN A 43 -23.53 16.42 -4.03
CA GLN A 43 -23.94 15.15 -4.66
C GLN A 43 -23.23 13.89 -4.13
N PHE A 44 -22.10 14.05 -3.44
CA PHE A 44 -21.43 12.98 -2.72
C PHE A 44 -22.19 12.50 -1.48
N THR A 45 -23.22 13.21 -1.03
CA THR A 45 -24.09 12.78 0.06
C THR A 45 -25.11 11.76 -0.47
N ALA A 46 -25.21 10.62 0.19
CA ALA A 46 -26.19 9.59 -0.12
C ALA A 46 -27.11 9.32 1.07
N ARG A 47 -28.36 8.95 0.76
CA ARG A 47 -29.21 8.26 1.72
C ARG A 47 -28.92 6.77 1.69
N ILE A 48 -28.76 6.17 2.86
CA ILE A 48 -28.71 4.72 3.03
C ILE A 48 -30.04 4.23 3.59
N ASP A 49 -30.68 3.31 2.87
CA ASP A 49 -31.88 2.61 3.31
C ASP A 49 -31.47 1.19 3.75
N ILE A 50 -31.75 0.86 5.01
CA ILE A 50 -31.36 -0.38 5.69
C ILE A 50 -32.64 -1.18 5.97
N GLY A 51 -32.63 -2.48 5.62
CA GLY A 51 -33.78 -3.37 5.84
C GLY A 51 -34.99 -2.98 5.00
N ASP A 52 -34.78 -2.63 3.73
CA ASP A 52 -35.85 -2.24 2.79
C ASP A 52 -36.77 -1.10 3.29
N GLY A 53 -36.20 -0.15 4.05
CA GLY A 53 -36.88 1.04 4.54
C GLY A 53 -37.20 1.03 6.04
N ASP A 54 -36.79 -0.01 6.77
CA ASP A 54 -36.90 -0.06 8.24
C ASP A 54 -36.15 1.11 8.92
N ARG A 55 -35.02 1.51 8.34
CA ARG A 55 -34.22 2.64 8.81
C ARG A 55 -33.57 3.36 7.65
N ALA A 56 -33.55 4.69 7.74
CA ALA A 56 -32.82 5.55 6.83
C ALA A 56 -31.78 6.37 7.60
N CYS A 57 -30.60 6.50 7.01
CA CYS A 57 -29.52 7.36 7.47
C CYS A 57 -28.94 8.13 6.29
N SER A 58 -28.09 9.10 6.59
CA SER A 58 -27.26 9.78 5.60
C SER A 58 -25.86 9.16 5.57
N SER A 59 -25.11 9.44 4.51
CA SER A 59 -23.76 8.92 4.28
C SER A 59 -23.03 9.80 3.29
N VAL A 60 -21.72 9.63 3.15
CA VAL A 60 -20.88 10.44 2.26
C VAL A 60 -19.86 9.61 1.49
N LEU A 61 -19.76 9.85 0.18
CA LEU A 61 -18.78 9.21 -0.71
C LEU A 61 -17.40 9.84 -0.52
N ILE A 62 -16.43 9.03 -0.08
CA ILE A 62 -15.04 9.45 0.14
C ILE A 62 -14.04 8.81 -0.82
N ALA A 63 -14.44 7.72 -1.49
CA ALA A 63 -13.74 7.14 -2.63
C ALA A 63 -14.77 6.47 -3.56
N PRO A 64 -14.45 6.13 -4.83
CA PRO A 64 -15.44 5.65 -5.79
C PRO A 64 -16.30 4.48 -5.29
N GLN A 65 -15.77 3.60 -4.45
CA GLN A 65 -16.47 2.43 -3.92
C GLN A 65 -16.70 2.48 -2.40
N TRP A 66 -16.47 3.62 -1.75
CA TRP A 66 -16.48 3.72 -0.30
C TRP A 66 -17.27 4.91 0.23
N LEU A 67 -18.20 4.59 1.13
CA LEU A 67 -18.96 5.54 1.92
C LEU A 67 -18.43 5.61 3.36
N LEU A 68 -18.50 6.79 3.97
CA LEU A 68 -18.50 6.92 5.43
C LEU A 68 -19.94 7.18 5.92
N THR A 69 -20.28 6.58 7.05
CA THR A 69 -21.57 6.80 7.75
C THR A 69 -21.41 6.50 9.25
N ALA A 70 -22.44 6.77 10.05
CA ALA A 70 -22.44 6.46 11.48
C ALA A 70 -22.64 4.95 11.70
N ALA A 71 -21.87 4.37 12.62
CA ALA A 71 -22.00 2.95 12.97
C ALA A 71 -23.37 2.64 13.57
N ALA A 72 -23.92 3.58 14.35
CA ALA A 72 -25.24 3.51 14.96
C ALA A 72 -26.40 3.35 13.95
N CYS A 73 -26.18 3.64 12.66
CA CYS A 73 -27.17 3.38 11.62
C CYS A 73 -27.49 1.89 11.48
N PHE A 74 -26.50 1.01 11.67
CA PHE A 74 -26.67 -0.44 11.47
C PHE A 74 -27.05 -1.20 12.73
N SER A 75 -26.91 -0.59 13.91
CA SER A 75 -27.25 -1.18 15.19
C SER A 75 -27.44 -0.09 16.22
N ALA A 76 -28.57 -0.10 16.95
CA ALA A 76 -28.91 0.97 17.88
C ALA A 76 -28.11 0.93 19.19
N ASP A 77 -27.67 -0.27 19.62
CA ASP A 77 -27.14 -0.51 20.98
C ASP A 77 -25.74 -1.15 21.00
N ALA A 78 -25.17 -1.44 19.83
CA ALA A 78 -23.87 -2.08 19.70
C ALA A 78 -23.19 -1.68 18.38
N LEU A 79 -21.86 -1.81 18.31
CA LEU A 79 -21.15 -1.72 17.04
C LEU A 79 -21.65 -2.81 16.08
N PRO A 80 -21.87 -2.50 14.79
CA PRO A 80 -22.19 -3.54 13.82
C PRO A 80 -21.00 -4.50 13.70
N PRO A 81 -21.22 -5.78 13.35
CA PRO A 81 -20.12 -6.67 13.01
C PRO A 81 -19.43 -6.20 11.72
N ALA A 82 -18.11 -6.41 11.64
CA ALA A 82 -17.38 -6.24 10.38
C ALA A 82 -17.82 -7.31 9.35
N GLY A 83 -17.80 -6.95 8.07
CA GLY A 83 -18.27 -7.81 6.97
C GLY A 83 -19.62 -7.38 6.41
N ALA A 84 -20.38 -8.29 5.80
CA ALA A 84 -21.63 -7.95 5.12
C ALA A 84 -22.68 -7.37 6.10
N PRO A 85 -23.45 -6.33 5.71
CA PRO A 85 -24.55 -5.83 6.52
C PRO A 85 -25.55 -6.93 6.88
N ALA A 86 -26.03 -6.93 8.13
CA ALA A 86 -27.01 -7.91 8.61
C ALA A 86 -28.36 -7.82 7.87
N SER A 87 -28.73 -6.61 7.43
CA SER A 87 -29.92 -6.34 6.63
C SER A 87 -29.54 -5.78 5.27
N PRO A 88 -30.30 -6.09 4.20
CA PRO A 88 -30.10 -5.49 2.88
C PRO A 88 -29.99 -3.97 2.99
N THR A 89 -28.91 -3.41 2.43
CA THR A 89 -28.62 -1.98 2.54
C THR A 89 -28.33 -1.40 1.16
N THR A 90 -29.05 -0.33 0.81
CA THR A 90 -28.88 0.39 -0.46
C THR A 90 -28.49 1.83 -0.21
N ALA A 91 -27.43 2.29 -0.87
CA ALA A 91 -27.06 3.69 -0.93
C ALA A 91 -27.63 4.33 -2.20
N THR A 92 -28.33 5.45 -2.06
CA THR A 92 -28.90 6.22 -3.17
C THR A 92 -28.36 7.65 -3.16
N PHE A 93 -27.80 8.08 -4.29
CA PHE A 93 -27.29 9.45 -4.49
C PHE A 93 -28.25 10.27 -5.36
N GLY A 94 -28.33 11.58 -5.07
CA GLY A 94 -29.08 12.56 -5.86
C GLY A 94 -30.49 12.83 -5.33
N ASP A 95 -31.37 13.32 -6.20
CA ASP A 95 -32.79 13.51 -5.89
C ASP A 95 -33.49 12.15 -5.87
N LEU A 96 -33.95 11.69 -4.70
CA LEU A 96 -34.61 10.39 -4.55
C LEU A 96 -36.05 10.40 -5.09
N ASP A 97 -36.58 11.52 -5.57
CA ASP A 97 -37.86 11.59 -6.28
C ASP A 97 -37.68 11.53 -7.82
N ALA A 98 -36.44 11.64 -8.31
CA ALA A 98 -36.15 11.57 -9.74
C ALA A 98 -36.46 10.21 -10.38
N ALA A 99 -36.45 10.14 -11.71
CA ALA A 99 -36.55 8.85 -12.42
C ALA A 99 -35.34 7.94 -12.05
N PRO A 100 -35.49 6.60 -11.98
CA PRO A 100 -34.41 5.69 -11.59
C PRO A 100 -33.12 5.86 -12.39
N ALA A 101 -33.22 6.19 -13.69
CA ALA A 101 -32.06 6.42 -14.56
C ALA A 101 -31.23 7.67 -14.19
N LEU A 102 -31.77 8.56 -13.35
CA LEU A 102 -31.11 9.78 -12.89
C LEU A 102 -30.53 9.63 -11.46
N LYS A 103 -30.73 8.48 -10.83
CA LYS A 103 -30.18 8.16 -9.50
C LYS A 103 -29.01 7.21 -9.65
N VAL A 104 -28.04 7.33 -8.76
CA VAL A 104 -27.02 6.29 -8.60
C VAL A 104 -27.42 5.45 -7.39
N GLN A 105 -27.68 4.17 -7.61
CA GLN A 105 -27.93 3.19 -6.54
C GLN A 105 -26.81 2.17 -6.47
N ARG A 106 -26.38 1.85 -5.26
CA ARG A 106 -25.38 0.82 -4.97
C ARG A 106 -25.79 0.01 -3.76
N LYS A 107 -25.47 -1.28 -3.75
CA LYS A 107 -25.63 -2.11 -2.56
C LYS A 107 -24.42 -1.91 -1.66
N VAL A 108 -24.63 -1.85 -0.36
CA VAL A 108 -23.53 -1.96 0.61
C VAL A 108 -23.26 -3.44 0.84
N VAL A 109 -22.03 -3.86 0.62
CA VAL A 109 -21.63 -5.29 0.68
C VAL A 109 -20.68 -5.60 1.82
N GLU A 110 -20.11 -4.58 2.46
CA GLU A 110 -19.15 -4.73 3.55
C GLU A 110 -19.15 -3.50 4.45
N LEU A 111 -19.07 -3.72 5.76
CA LEU A 111 -18.93 -2.74 6.82
C LEU A 111 -17.60 -2.94 7.53
N ILE A 112 -16.91 -1.83 7.80
CA ILE A 112 -15.68 -1.78 8.61
C ILE A 112 -15.90 -0.73 9.70
N PRO A 113 -16.47 -1.13 10.85
CA PRO A 113 -16.77 -0.22 11.95
C PRO A 113 -15.53 0.11 12.77
N ARG A 114 -15.42 1.37 13.18
CA ARG A 114 -14.45 1.79 14.19
C ARG A 114 -14.96 1.48 15.59
N THR A 115 -14.04 1.13 16.48
CA THR A 115 -14.37 0.78 17.88
C THR A 115 -14.26 1.97 18.83
N ASP A 116 -13.52 3.00 18.44
CA ASP A 116 -13.23 4.21 19.23
C ASP A 116 -14.24 5.34 19.03
N ARG A 117 -15.07 5.30 17.96
CA ARG A 117 -16.02 6.36 17.62
C ARG A 117 -17.17 5.86 16.75
N ASP A 118 -18.28 6.61 16.69
CA ASP A 118 -19.48 6.29 15.90
C ASP A 118 -19.26 6.51 14.39
N LEU A 119 -18.40 5.67 13.79
CA LEU A 119 -17.99 5.74 12.40
C LEU A 119 -17.87 4.34 11.80
N THR A 120 -18.36 4.15 10.59
CA THR A 120 -18.13 2.93 9.83
C THR A 120 -17.87 3.24 8.36
N LEU A 121 -16.93 2.51 7.78
CA LEU A 121 -16.70 2.49 6.35
C LEU A 121 -17.65 1.47 5.72
N ALA A 122 -18.31 1.83 4.61
CA ALA A 122 -19.25 0.98 3.91
C ALA A 122 -18.83 0.81 2.45
N ARG A 123 -18.47 -0.42 2.05
CA ARG A 123 -18.07 -0.73 0.67
C ARG A 123 -19.29 -0.93 -0.21
N LEU A 124 -19.28 -0.31 -1.37
CA LEU A 124 -20.29 -0.47 -2.41
C LEU A 124 -20.00 -1.73 -3.23
N ASP A 125 -21.03 -2.35 -3.79
CA ASP A 125 -20.89 -3.50 -4.69
C ASP A 125 -20.13 -3.16 -5.97
N LYS A 126 -20.22 -1.90 -6.42
CA LYS A 126 -19.56 -1.34 -7.59
C LYS A 126 -19.17 0.12 -7.39
N PRO A 127 -18.12 0.62 -8.05
CA PRO A 127 -17.75 2.03 -7.96
C PRO A 127 -18.84 2.96 -8.51
N VAL A 128 -18.93 4.14 -7.92
CA VAL A 128 -19.65 5.33 -8.38
C VAL A 128 -18.64 6.20 -9.13
N THR A 129 -18.80 6.28 -10.45
CA THR A 129 -17.85 6.97 -11.34
C THR A 129 -18.36 8.34 -11.80
N THR A 130 -19.64 8.66 -11.54
CA THR A 130 -20.30 9.88 -12.01
C THR A 130 -20.35 10.99 -10.97
N ILE A 131 -19.93 10.71 -9.73
CA ILE A 131 -19.96 11.64 -8.60
C ILE A 131 -18.55 11.68 -8.03
N ALA A 132 -17.97 12.89 -7.95
CA ALA A 132 -16.66 13.07 -7.34
C ALA A 132 -16.77 12.86 -5.82
N PRO A 133 -15.93 11.99 -5.22
CA PRO A 133 -15.88 11.85 -3.77
C PRO A 133 -15.44 13.14 -3.08
N VAL A 134 -15.90 13.39 -1.86
CA VAL A 134 -15.47 14.55 -1.07
C VAL A 134 -14.10 14.28 -0.44
N PRO A 135 -13.15 15.22 -0.51
CA PRO A 135 -11.89 15.10 0.22
C PRO A 135 -12.11 15.28 1.73
N ILE A 136 -11.38 14.53 2.55
CA ILE A 136 -11.39 14.64 4.01
C ILE A 136 -10.42 15.76 4.45
N ALA A 137 -10.79 16.51 5.47
CA ALA A 137 -9.90 17.48 6.12
C ALA A 137 -8.79 16.77 6.91
N THR A 138 -7.63 17.41 7.06
CA THR A 138 -6.47 16.84 7.75
C THR A 138 -6.14 17.59 9.05
N GLY A 139 -7.14 18.26 9.63
CA GLY A 139 -6.96 19.06 10.82
C GLY A 139 -8.28 19.52 11.40
N ALA A 140 -8.27 19.73 12.71
CA ALA A 140 -9.46 20.09 13.47
C ALA A 140 -10.04 21.43 13.02
N PRO A 141 -11.38 21.54 12.90
CA PRO A 141 -12.03 22.82 12.69
C PRO A 141 -11.79 23.74 13.91
N ALA A 142 -11.55 25.02 13.66
CA ALA A 142 -11.40 25.99 14.74
C ALA A 142 -12.72 26.18 15.49
N ALA A 143 -12.67 26.23 16.83
CA ALA A 143 -13.84 26.58 17.64
C ALA A 143 -14.39 27.96 17.23
N GLY A 144 -15.71 28.08 17.12
CA GLY A 144 -16.41 29.25 16.61
C GLY A 144 -16.53 29.34 15.08
N SER A 145 -15.86 28.45 14.33
CA SER A 145 -16.01 28.40 12.87
C SER A 145 -17.41 27.94 12.46
N THR A 146 -17.79 28.27 11.22
CA THR A 146 -19.10 27.87 10.66
C THR A 146 -18.91 26.68 9.73
N VAL A 147 -19.77 25.69 9.87
CA VAL A 147 -19.78 24.47 9.07
C VAL A 147 -21.16 24.25 8.48
N THR A 148 -21.23 23.51 7.38
CA THR A 148 -22.49 23.15 6.71
C THR A 148 -22.71 21.66 6.85
N ILE A 149 -23.90 21.28 7.29
CA ILE A 149 -24.35 19.89 7.33
C ILE A 149 -25.24 19.66 6.13
N ALA A 150 -25.09 18.52 5.46
CA ALA A 150 -26.01 18.04 4.43
C ALA A 150 -26.58 16.68 4.84
N GLY A 151 -27.88 16.44 4.64
CA GLY A 151 -28.51 15.19 5.02
C GLY A 151 -29.93 14.99 4.47
N TYR A 152 -30.39 13.75 4.58
CA TYR A 152 -31.74 13.30 4.22
C TYR A 152 -32.59 12.97 5.45
N GLY A 153 -32.21 13.50 6.62
CA GLY A 153 -33.00 13.38 7.84
C GLY A 153 -34.30 14.16 7.78
N ARG A 154 -35.16 13.90 8.78
CA ARG A 154 -36.44 14.61 8.94
C ARG A 154 -36.25 16.12 8.87
N THR A 155 -37.23 16.81 8.31
CA THR A 155 -37.30 18.28 8.46
C THR A 155 -38.26 18.64 9.58
N LYS A 156 -38.55 19.94 9.74
CA LYS A 156 -39.64 20.41 10.59
C LYS A 156 -41.00 19.86 10.15
N ASP A 157 -41.19 19.72 8.83
CA ASP A 157 -42.48 19.54 8.18
C ASP A 157 -42.60 18.19 7.41
N GLU A 158 -41.53 17.39 7.40
CA GLU A 158 -41.46 16.14 6.63
C GLU A 158 -40.74 15.01 7.39
N TRP A 159 -41.37 13.82 7.41
CA TRP A 159 -40.88 12.64 8.12
C TRP A 159 -39.70 11.91 7.43
N SER A 160 -39.63 11.92 6.12
CA SER A 160 -38.56 11.23 5.37
C SER A 160 -38.35 11.91 4.02
N PRO A 161 -37.58 13.01 4.00
CA PRO A 161 -37.29 13.73 2.77
C PRO A 161 -36.62 12.85 1.73
N LEU A 162 -37.10 12.99 0.49
CA LEU A 162 -36.44 12.42 -0.69
C LEU A 162 -35.38 13.36 -1.27
N LYS A 163 -35.31 14.58 -0.74
CA LYS A 163 -34.38 15.59 -1.19
C LYS A 163 -33.39 15.93 -0.10
N LEU A 164 -32.21 16.35 -0.54
CA LEU A 164 -31.13 16.72 0.35
C LEU A 164 -31.41 18.10 0.95
N HIS A 165 -31.24 18.23 2.26
CA HIS A 165 -31.33 19.51 2.97
C HIS A 165 -29.96 19.90 3.53
N THR A 166 -29.76 21.20 3.72
CA THR A 166 -28.56 21.71 4.38
C THR A 166 -28.89 22.60 5.56
N SER A 167 -27.99 22.69 6.52
CA SER A 167 -28.10 23.60 7.65
C SER A 167 -26.71 24.04 8.11
N THR A 168 -26.62 25.21 8.75
CA THR A 168 -25.33 25.75 9.22
C THR A 168 -25.21 25.68 10.73
N PHE A 169 -23.99 25.38 11.20
CA PHE A 169 -23.69 25.18 12.60
C PHE A 169 -22.45 25.96 13.01
N THR A 170 -22.37 26.33 14.28
CA THR A 170 -21.16 26.86 14.91
C THR A 170 -20.42 25.71 15.60
N VAL A 171 -19.14 25.57 15.32
CA VAL A 171 -18.27 24.55 15.93
C VAL A 171 -17.94 24.93 17.37
N GLY A 172 -18.09 23.99 18.30
CA GLY A 172 -17.65 24.09 19.69
C GLY A 172 -16.17 23.72 19.87
N ALA A 173 -15.73 23.58 21.13
CA ALA A 173 -14.42 23.02 21.40
C ALA A 173 -14.42 21.52 21.11
N VAL A 174 -13.42 21.05 20.35
CA VAL A 174 -13.20 19.64 20.09
C VAL A 174 -13.01 18.86 21.40
N ASP A 175 -13.65 17.70 21.50
CA ASP A 175 -13.57 16.81 22.66
C ASP A 175 -13.29 15.37 22.20
N GLY A 176 -12.02 14.97 22.21
CA GLY A 176 -11.60 13.65 21.70
C GLY A 176 -12.03 13.42 20.24
N ALA A 177 -12.77 12.34 19.99
CA ALA A 177 -13.34 11.99 18.70
C ALA A 177 -14.64 12.75 18.35
N GLU A 178 -15.12 13.61 19.26
CA GLU A 178 -16.38 14.32 19.11
C GLU A 178 -16.16 15.81 18.77
N LEU A 179 -17.10 16.31 17.96
CA LEU A 179 -17.22 17.69 17.55
C LEU A 179 -18.57 18.22 18.03
N PRO A 180 -18.61 18.88 19.20
CA PRO A 180 -19.78 19.63 19.64
C PRO A 180 -20.09 20.75 18.67
N MET A 181 -21.38 20.94 18.36
CA MET A 181 -21.84 21.97 17.45
C MET A 181 -23.19 22.51 17.90
N THR A 182 -23.42 23.80 17.65
CA THR A 182 -24.71 24.46 17.93
C THR A 182 -25.30 25.00 16.64
N GLY A 183 -26.57 24.69 16.41
CA GLY A 183 -27.31 25.15 15.24
C GLY A 183 -27.39 26.67 15.09
N LYS A 184 -27.16 27.18 13.88
CA LYS A 184 -27.44 28.59 13.53
C LYS A 184 -28.82 28.72 12.93
N ASP A 185 -29.49 29.84 13.21
CA ASP A 185 -30.79 30.20 12.63
C ASP A 185 -31.86 29.10 12.75
N GLY A 186 -31.86 28.36 13.87
CA GLY A 186 -32.81 27.27 14.12
C GLY A 186 -32.43 25.92 13.50
N GLY A 187 -31.28 25.83 12.84
CA GLY A 187 -30.75 24.59 12.27
C GLY A 187 -30.53 23.50 13.31
N THR A 188 -30.94 22.28 13.01
CA THR A 188 -30.88 21.11 13.89
C THR A 188 -30.48 19.88 13.05
N VAL A 189 -29.80 18.92 13.68
CA VAL A 189 -29.61 17.58 13.13
C VAL A 189 -30.81 16.73 13.56
N CYS A 190 -31.52 16.13 12.62
CA CYS A 190 -32.72 15.34 12.88
C CYS A 190 -32.49 13.84 12.68
N ALA A 191 -33.40 13.00 13.16
CA ALA A 191 -33.34 11.56 12.87
C ALA A 191 -33.31 11.32 11.35
N GLY A 192 -32.34 10.50 10.91
CA GLY A 192 -32.01 10.25 9.50
C GLY A 192 -30.84 11.08 8.96
N ASP A 193 -30.42 12.14 9.66
CA ASP A 193 -29.20 12.89 9.32
C ASP A 193 -27.93 12.20 9.83
N SER A 194 -28.03 11.23 10.75
CA SER A 194 -26.90 10.45 11.23
C SER A 194 -26.12 9.84 10.07
N GLY A 195 -24.79 9.94 10.13
CA GLY A 195 -23.86 9.59 9.06
C GLY A 195 -23.72 10.63 7.95
N GLY A 196 -24.54 11.68 7.95
CA GLY A 196 -24.47 12.78 6.99
C GLY A 196 -23.22 13.66 7.18
N PRO A 197 -22.67 14.24 6.11
CA PRO A 197 -21.42 14.98 6.18
C PRO A 197 -21.57 16.34 6.88
N VAL A 198 -20.59 16.63 7.73
CA VAL A 198 -20.28 17.97 8.22
C VAL A 198 -19.12 18.54 7.39
N LEU A 199 -19.35 19.68 6.76
CA LEU A 199 -18.52 20.23 5.71
C LEU A 199 -17.96 21.61 6.06
N ALA A 200 -16.70 21.83 5.72
CA ALA A 200 -16.05 23.12 5.83
C ALA A 200 -15.35 23.47 4.52
N THR A 201 -15.31 24.76 4.18
CA THR A 201 -14.51 25.25 3.05
C THR A 201 -13.09 25.57 3.56
N VAL A 202 -12.11 24.78 3.14
CA VAL A 202 -10.70 24.94 3.49
C VAL A 202 -9.92 25.29 2.22
N ALA A 203 -9.29 26.46 2.20
CA ALA A 203 -8.56 26.96 1.03
C ALA A 203 -9.37 26.92 -0.29
N GLY A 204 -10.66 27.23 -0.22
CA GLY A 204 -11.56 27.25 -1.38
C GLY A 204 -12.11 25.87 -1.79
N VAL A 205 -11.75 24.80 -1.09
CA VAL A 205 -12.24 23.43 -1.35
C VAL A 205 -13.16 22.99 -0.22
N THR A 206 -14.34 22.48 -0.57
CA THR A 206 -15.25 21.84 0.39
C THR A 206 -14.65 20.51 0.84
N LYS A 207 -14.43 20.36 2.16
CA LYS A 207 -13.87 19.16 2.78
C LYS A 207 -14.80 18.60 3.85
N LEU A 208 -14.76 17.28 4.02
CA LEU A 208 -15.40 16.56 5.10
C LEU A 208 -14.58 16.70 6.39
N ILE A 209 -15.19 17.20 7.46
CA ILE A 209 -14.53 17.35 8.78
C ILE A 209 -15.07 16.38 9.83
N ALA A 210 -16.35 16.02 9.75
CA ALA A 210 -17.03 15.13 10.68
C ALA A 210 -18.28 14.51 10.03
N LEU A 211 -18.89 13.53 10.71
CA LEU A 211 -20.22 13.01 10.39
C LEU A 211 -21.19 13.30 11.53
N ASN A 212 -22.45 13.58 11.20
CA ASN A 212 -23.51 13.67 12.19
C ASN A 212 -23.64 12.36 12.96
N SER A 213 -23.67 12.42 14.29
CA SER A 213 -23.91 11.24 15.14
C SER A 213 -25.20 11.43 15.94
N ARG A 214 -25.22 12.37 16.90
CA ARG A 214 -26.31 12.56 17.87
C ARG A 214 -26.75 14.01 17.97
N SER A 215 -27.99 14.24 18.39
CA SER A 215 -28.54 15.58 18.60
C SER A 215 -29.71 15.58 19.58
N TRP A 216 -30.11 16.77 20.02
CA TRP A 216 -31.33 16.96 20.81
C TRP A 216 -32.62 16.99 19.97
N GLN A 217 -32.50 17.04 18.63
CA GLN A 217 -33.64 17.05 17.69
C GLN A 217 -34.66 18.19 17.90
N GLY A 218 -34.26 19.31 18.51
CA GLY A 218 -35.16 20.45 18.74
C GLY A 218 -35.75 20.99 17.43
N GLY A 219 -37.08 20.93 17.32
CA GLY A 219 -37.83 21.40 16.16
C GLY A 219 -38.04 20.39 15.02
N CYS A 220 -37.50 19.17 15.13
CA CYS A 220 -37.68 18.12 14.11
C CYS A 220 -39.12 17.58 14.10
N TRP A 221 -39.55 17.05 12.95
CA TRP A 221 -40.84 16.37 12.85
C TRP A 221 -40.93 15.20 13.84
N GLY A 222 -41.97 15.22 14.68
CA GLY A 222 -42.26 14.16 15.65
C GLY A 222 -41.36 14.16 16.89
N SER A 223 -40.52 15.18 17.10
CA SER A 223 -39.82 15.39 18.37
C SER A 223 -40.74 16.03 19.42
N ASP A 224 -40.30 16.08 20.68
CA ASP A 224 -41.00 16.83 21.73
C ASP A 224 -41.11 18.31 21.30
N PRO A 225 -42.33 18.88 21.19
CA PRO A 225 -42.52 20.28 20.83
C PRO A 225 -41.88 21.28 21.80
N ASN A 226 -41.56 20.86 23.03
CA ASN A 226 -40.90 21.70 24.03
C ASN A 226 -39.36 21.59 23.98
N GLU A 227 -38.82 20.64 23.22
CA GLU A 227 -37.37 20.56 23.01
C GLU A 227 -36.95 21.65 22.03
N THR A 228 -36.09 22.54 22.51
CA THR A 228 -35.65 23.74 21.79
C THR A 228 -34.15 23.74 21.54
N ARG A 229 -33.41 22.78 22.10
CA ARG A 229 -31.96 22.68 21.90
C ARG A 229 -31.66 22.18 20.50
N THR A 230 -30.77 22.90 19.84
CA THR A 230 -30.28 22.61 18.50
C THR A 230 -28.86 22.02 18.50
N ASP A 231 -28.31 21.76 19.69
CA ASP A 231 -26.97 21.22 19.81
C ASP A 231 -26.88 19.79 19.26
N ALA A 232 -25.76 19.50 18.61
CA ALA A 232 -25.42 18.23 18.02
C ALA A 232 -23.99 17.83 18.38
N LEU A 233 -23.75 16.53 18.41
CA LEU A 233 -22.43 15.92 18.52
C LEU A 233 -22.16 15.17 17.21
N SER A 234 -21.05 15.52 16.57
CA SER A 234 -20.59 14.87 15.34
C SER A 234 -19.29 14.13 15.58
N THR A 235 -19.08 13.04 14.85
CA THR A 235 -17.88 12.22 14.92
C THR A 235 -16.83 12.75 13.97
N ARG A 236 -15.67 13.14 14.51
CA ARG A 236 -14.55 13.68 13.74
C ARG A 236 -13.97 12.63 12.81
N VAL A 237 -13.58 13.09 11.62
CA VAL A 237 -12.85 12.29 10.62
C VAL A 237 -11.51 12.93 10.24
N ASP A 238 -11.25 14.14 10.74
CA ASP A 238 -10.08 14.96 10.41
C ASP A 238 -8.78 14.51 11.08
N ASP A 239 -8.92 13.77 12.19
CA ASP A 239 -7.85 13.17 12.98
C ASP A 239 -7.61 11.70 12.64
N ILE A 240 -8.33 11.15 11.66
CA ILE A 240 -8.02 9.82 11.12
C ILE A 240 -6.90 10.02 10.11
N ALA A 241 -5.75 9.40 10.34
CA ALA A 241 -4.70 9.40 9.33
C ALA A 241 -5.17 8.65 8.09
N HIS A 242 -5.03 9.30 6.93
CA HIS A 242 -5.44 8.76 5.64
C HIS A 242 -4.23 8.68 4.72
N GLY A 243 -4.21 7.63 3.89
CA GLY A 243 -3.15 7.40 2.91
C GLY A 243 -1.97 6.65 3.52
N ASN A 244 -0.78 6.97 3.02
CA ASN A 244 0.40 6.16 3.27
C ASN A 244 1.57 6.96 3.90
N THR A 245 1.35 8.21 4.29
CA THR A 245 2.44 9.11 4.70
C THR A 245 2.13 9.81 6.03
N LEU A 246 3.11 9.87 6.93
CA LEU A 246 3.16 10.74 8.10
C LEU A 246 4.04 11.94 7.81
N ALA A 247 3.45 13.13 7.91
CA ALA A 247 4.20 14.38 7.87
C ALA A 247 4.64 14.77 9.28
N ALA A 248 5.61 15.69 9.37
CA ALA A 248 6.05 16.25 10.65
C ALA A 248 4.86 16.79 11.46
N GLY A 249 4.72 16.32 12.70
CA GLY A 249 3.63 16.65 13.62
C GLY A 249 2.42 15.71 13.56
N THR A 250 2.38 14.73 12.65
CA THR A 250 1.29 13.74 12.59
C THR A 250 1.34 12.79 13.77
N VAL A 251 0.16 12.48 14.32
CA VAL A 251 -0.04 11.49 15.39
C VAL A 251 -1.02 10.44 14.91
N LEU A 252 -0.66 9.16 15.03
CA LEU A 252 -1.57 8.03 14.91
C LEU A 252 -2.09 7.67 16.30
N GLY A 253 -3.39 7.82 16.49
CA GLY A 253 -4.10 7.33 17.66
C GLY A 253 -4.40 5.84 17.56
N SER A 254 -4.96 5.28 18.64
CA SER A 254 -5.43 3.89 18.64
C SER A 254 -6.38 3.62 17.46
N GLN A 255 -6.08 2.55 16.73
CA GLN A 255 -6.73 2.07 15.51
C GLN A 255 -6.56 2.95 14.27
N ASP A 256 -5.77 4.03 14.33
CA ASP A 256 -5.40 4.75 13.12
C ASP A 256 -4.40 3.95 12.31
N SER A 257 -4.50 4.08 10.99
CA SER A 257 -3.68 3.29 10.08
C SER A 257 -3.22 4.12 8.88
N LEU A 258 -2.05 3.74 8.37
CA LEU A 258 -1.66 4.00 6.99
C LEU A 258 -1.95 2.75 6.15
N VAL A 259 -2.25 2.94 4.88
CA VAL A 259 -2.55 1.85 3.94
C VAL A 259 -1.77 2.09 2.65
N SER A 260 -1.21 1.02 2.10
CA SER A 260 -0.57 0.96 0.80
C SER A 260 -1.12 -0.22 0.00
N ASN A 261 -0.63 -0.45 -1.20
CA ASN A 261 -1.11 -1.58 -2.02
C ASN A 261 -0.81 -2.95 -1.40
N SER A 262 0.32 -3.13 -0.72
CA SER A 262 0.75 -4.43 -0.19
C SER A 262 0.64 -4.58 1.33
N ALA A 263 0.45 -3.48 2.08
CA ALA A 263 0.40 -3.53 3.54
C ALA A 263 -0.42 -2.41 4.20
N ARG A 264 -0.63 -2.54 5.53
CA ARG A 264 -1.12 -1.48 6.41
C ARG A 264 -0.21 -1.29 7.62
N LEU A 265 0.03 -0.06 8.02
CA LEU A 265 0.64 0.28 9.31
C LEU A 265 -0.49 0.65 10.27
N THR A 266 -0.63 -0.01 11.41
CA THR A 266 -1.72 0.27 12.36
C THR A 266 -1.17 0.49 13.77
N MET A 267 -1.58 1.59 14.40
CA MET A 267 -1.39 1.78 15.84
C MET A 267 -2.48 0.99 16.57
N GLN A 268 -2.17 -0.20 17.08
CA GLN A 268 -3.17 -1.09 17.68
C GLN A 268 -3.67 -0.58 19.04
N ALA A 269 -4.87 -1.01 19.42
CA ALA A 269 -5.51 -0.62 20.69
C ALA A 269 -4.75 -1.08 21.94
N ASN A 270 -3.90 -2.12 21.81
CA ASN A 270 -3.01 -2.60 22.86
C ASN A 270 -1.74 -1.74 23.02
N GLY A 271 -1.54 -0.71 22.20
CA GLY A 271 -0.38 0.17 22.24
C GLY A 271 0.77 -0.20 21.31
N ASP A 272 0.62 -1.23 20.46
CA ASP A 272 1.66 -1.64 19.52
C ASP A 272 1.47 -1.04 18.13
N LEU A 273 2.50 -0.42 17.56
CA LEU A 273 2.52 0.00 16.17
C LEU A 273 3.06 -1.16 15.31
N VAL A 274 2.29 -1.59 14.32
CA VAL A 274 2.63 -2.77 13.51
C VAL A 274 2.42 -2.55 12.02
N VAL A 275 3.27 -3.17 11.19
CA VAL A 275 3.01 -3.34 9.75
C VAL A 275 2.38 -4.72 9.55
N ILE A 276 1.26 -4.78 8.83
CA ILE A 276 0.52 -6.01 8.53
C ILE A 276 0.35 -6.14 7.02
N SER A 277 0.75 -7.27 6.45
CA SER A 277 0.61 -7.57 5.03
C SER A 277 -0.86 -7.82 4.62
N ASN A 278 -1.10 -7.87 3.31
CA ASN A 278 -2.38 -8.32 2.75
C ASN A 278 -2.71 -9.79 3.10
N ALA A 279 -1.72 -10.61 3.43
CA ALA A 279 -1.92 -11.96 3.97
C ALA A 279 -2.44 -11.94 5.43
N GLY A 280 -2.55 -10.76 6.05
CA GLY A 280 -3.04 -10.58 7.42
C GLY A 280 -2.00 -10.89 8.50
N LYS A 281 -0.72 -10.94 8.13
CA LYS A 281 0.41 -11.30 9.00
C LYS A 281 1.19 -10.07 9.40
N THR A 282 1.64 -10.02 10.65
CA THR A 282 2.45 -8.91 11.16
C THR A 282 3.89 -9.07 10.68
N LEU A 283 4.35 -8.17 9.82
CA LEU A 283 5.71 -8.16 9.30
C LEU A 283 6.68 -7.44 10.25
N TRP A 284 6.22 -6.36 10.90
CA TRP A 284 7.03 -5.58 11.83
C TRP A 284 6.20 -5.07 13.01
N SER A 285 6.85 -4.86 14.16
CA SER A 285 6.21 -4.42 15.40
C SER A 285 7.20 -3.64 16.26
N THR A 286 6.73 -2.53 16.85
CA THR A 286 7.48 -1.77 17.87
C THR A 286 7.67 -2.51 19.19
N LYS A 287 6.98 -3.65 19.38
CA LYS A 287 6.96 -4.46 20.60
C LYS A 287 6.48 -3.68 21.84
N THR A 288 5.55 -2.74 21.65
CA THR A 288 4.99 -1.87 22.71
C THR A 288 3.59 -2.30 23.16
N ALA A 289 3.18 -3.53 22.85
CA ALA A 289 1.92 -4.09 23.33
C ALA A 289 1.86 -4.11 24.86
N GLY A 290 0.69 -3.79 25.43
CA GLY A 290 0.46 -3.66 26.87
C GLY A 290 0.29 -2.21 27.35
N HIS A 291 0.34 -1.24 26.43
CA HIS A 291 0.24 0.19 26.68
C HIS A 291 -1.00 0.79 25.97
N PRO A 292 -2.23 0.42 26.37
CA PRO A 292 -3.44 0.91 25.71
C PRO A 292 -3.53 2.44 25.79
N GLY A 293 -3.87 3.06 24.66
CA GLY A 293 -3.89 4.52 24.52
C GLY A 293 -2.53 5.14 24.12
N ALA A 294 -1.47 4.34 23.96
CA ALA A 294 -0.26 4.82 23.33
C ALA A 294 -0.54 5.37 21.92
N THR A 295 0.30 6.29 21.48
CA THR A 295 0.19 6.96 20.17
C THR A 295 1.51 6.89 19.42
N ALA A 296 1.49 6.66 18.11
CA ALA A 296 2.66 6.85 17.27
C ALA A 296 2.73 8.31 16.80
N ARG A 297 3.90 8.94 16.85
CA ARG A 297 4.09 10.36 16.56
C ARG A 297 5.30 10.55 15.67
N PHE A 298 5.10 11.20 14.54
CA PHE A 298 6.20 11.68 13.71
C PHE A 298 6.51 13.13 14.13
N SER A 299 7.60 13.32 14.86
CA SER A 299 7.93 14.60 15.50
C SER A 299 8.28 15.71 14.51
N ALA A 300 8.31 16.96 14.97
CA ALA A 300 8.76 18.09 14.15
C ALA A 300 10.24 17.96 13.72
N GLN A 301 11.03 17.23 14.50
CA GLN A 301 12.42 16.89 14.23
C GLN A 301 12.56 15.69 13.29
N GLY A 302 11.44 15.04 12.91
CA GLY A 302 11.42 13.93 11.96
C GLY A 302 11.72 12.56 12.56
N ASP A 303 11.79 12.41 13.88
CA ASP A 303 11.85 11.08 14.51
C ASP A 303 10.43 10.48 14.63
N LEU A 304 10.30 9.18 14.36
CA LEU A 304 9.09 8.41 14.63
C LEU A 304 9.19 7.80 16.02
N THR A 305 8.18 8.06 16.86
CA THR A 305 8.15 7.60 18.26
C THR A 305 6.82 6.93 18.57
N VAL A 306 6.82 5.92 19.45
CA VAL A 306 5.60 5.47 20.14
C VAL A 306 5.66 5.99 21.57
N VAL A 307 4.65 6.75 21.97
CA VAL A 307 4.57 7.42 23.27
C VAL A 307 3.38 6.88 24.03
N ASP A 308 3.59 6.53 25.30
CA ASP A 308 2.54 6.04 26.21
C ASP A 308 1.39 7.06 26.35
N ASN A 309 0.25 6.62 26.87
CA ASN A 309 -0.94 7.42 27.13
C ASN A 309 -0.70 8.57 28.13
N ASP A 310 0.39 8.54 28.91
CA ASP A 310 0.82 9.69 29.72
C ASP A 310 1.32 10.88 28.87
N GLY A 311 1.56 10.65 27.58
CA GLY A 311 1.98 11.64 26.59
C GLY A 311 3.45 12.02 26.62
N THR A 312 4.25 11.43 27.51
CA THR A 312 5.65 11.78 27.80
C THR A 312 6.63 10.60 27.75
N THR A 313 6.21 9.40 28.13
CA THR A 313 7.06 8.20 28.16
C THR A 313 7.21 7.65 26.74
N VAL A 314 8.42 7.72 26.19
CA VAL A 314 8.73 7.12 24.88
C VAL A 314 8.97 5.62 25.08
N LEU A 315 8.12 4.80 24.48
CA LEU A 315 8.17 3.34 24.53
C LEU A 315 9.09 2.78 23.42
N TRP A 316 9.12 3.45 22.27
CA TRP A 316 9.94 3.09 21.12
C TRP A 316 10.26 4.33 20.28
N HIS A 317 11.39 4.34 19.58
CA HIS A 317 11.69 5.35 18.56
C HIS A 317 12.63 4.81 17.46
N ALA A 318 12.52 5.37 16.26
CA ALA A 318 13.38 5.01 15.12
C ALA A 318 14.82 5.49 15.29
N GLY A 319 15.04 6.55 16.08
CA GLY A 319 16.38 7.05 16.42
C GLY A 319 16.99 7.93 15.33
N VAL A 320 16.16 8.54 14.48
CA VAL A 320 16.60 9.42 13.39
C VAL A 320 16.35 10.89 13.71
N THR A 321 17.00 11.81 12.99
CA THR A 321 16.74 13.25 13.08
C THR A 321 16.68 13.83 11.68
N VAL A 322 15.46 13.94 11.14
CA VAL A 322 15.20 14.37 9.76
C VAL A 322 14.19 15.52 9.68
N PRO A 323 14.56 16.75 10.11
CA PRO A 323 13.65 17.88 10.05
C PRO A 323 13.12 18.12 8.62
N GLY A 324 11.80 18.26 8.48
CA GLY A 324 11.15 18.40 7.17
C GLY A 324 11.05 17.10 6.36
N GLY A 325 11.46 15.97 6.94
CA GLY A 325 11.24 14.63 6.39
C GLY A 325 9.81 14.13 6.54
N LYS A 326 9.62 12.86 6.20
CA LYS A 326 8.33 12.15 6.26
C LYS A 326 8.55 10.66 6.53
N ALA A 327 7.56 9.98 7.11
CA ALA A 327 7.52 8.52 7.12
C ALA A 327 6.48 8.02 6.11
N VAL A 328 6.79 7.02 5.30
CA VAL A 328 5.96 6.54 4.20
C VAL A 328 5.85 5.03 4.26
N LEU A 329 4.62 4.50 4.22
CA LEU A 329 4.35 3.10 3.91
C LEU A 329 4.28 2.99 2.39
N GLN A 330 5.35 2.49 1.78
CA GLN A 330 5.45 2.37 0.33
C GLN A 330 4.46 1.30 -0.18
N ASP A 331 4.08 1.40 -1.45
CA ASP A 331 3.12 0.45 -2.05
C ASP A 331 3.64 -0.98 -2.05
N ARG A 332 4.96 -1.18 -2.15
CA ARG A 332 5.66 -2.46 -1.93
C ARG A 332 5.65 -3.02 -0.51
N GLY A 333 5.07 -2.30 0.45
CA GLY A 333 4.87 -2.79 1.82
C GLY A 333 5.93 -2.41 2.85
N ASN A 334 7.07 -1.82 2.43
CA ASN A 334 8.08 -1.32 3.37
C ASN A 334 7.66 0.02 3.99
N PHE A 335 7.91 0.20 5.29
CA PHE A 335 7.67 1.46 6.00
C PHE A 335 8.98 2.18 6.28
N VAL A 336 9.17 3.35 5.66
CA VAL A 336 10.46 4.03 5.56
C VAL A 336 10.37 5.47 6.02
N VAL A 337 11.37 5.94 6.79
CA VAL A 337 11.54 7.35 7.13
C VAL A 337 12.52 8.00 6.16
N HIS A 338 12.05 9.02 5.44
CA HIS A 338 12.84 9.79 4.49
C HIS A 338 13.17 11.18 5.04
N ASN A 339 14.34 11.70 4.67
CA ASN A 339 14.68 13.10 4.90
C ASN A 339 14.00 14.03 3.89
N ALA A 340 14.21 15.35 4.03
CA ALA A 340 13.61 16.36 3.15
C ALA A 340 14.07 16.27 1.68
N ALA A 341 15.22 15.63 1.41
CA ALA A 341 15.71 15.37 0.05
C ALA A 341 15.11 14.09 -0.56
N GLY A 342 14.34 13.32 0.22
CA GLY A 342 13.75 12.05 -0.19
C GLY A 342 14.62 10.82 0.09
N GLU A 343 15.78 11.00 0.70
CA GLU A 343 16.70 9.88 0.98
C GLU A 343 16.17 9.07 2.17
N ALA A 344 16.13 7.73 2.04
CA ALA A 344 15.81 6.82 3.14
C ALA A 344 16.86 6.92 4.25
N GLN A 345 16.40 6.99 5.50
CA GLN A 345 17.25 7.12 6.71
C GLN A 345 17.00 6.02 7.74
N TRP A 346 15.87 5.32 7.63
CA TRP A 346 15.49 4.15 8.42
C TRP A 346 14.36 3.42 7.70
N GLY A 347 14.39 2.09 7.68
CA GLY A 347 13.34 1.23 7.14
C GLY A 347 12.90 0.17 8.14
N ALA A 348 11.66 -0.32 7.99
CA ALA A 348 11.15 -1.43 8.77
C ALA A 348 11.59 -2.81 8.22
N GLY A 349 12.02 -2.87 6.95
CA GLY A 349 12.41 -4.11 6.26
C GLY A 349 11.22 -5.02 6.01
N THR A 350 10.11 -4.47 5.52
CA THR A 350 8.83 -5.19 5.38
C THR A 350 8.33 -5.30 3.94
N GLU A 351 9.20 -5.05 2.96
CA GLU A 351 8.91 -5.32 1.56
C GLU A 351 8.70 -6.81 1.30
N ILE A 352 7.76 -7.13 0.42
CA ILE A 352 7.48 -8.50 0.00
C ILE A 352 8.02 -8.65 -1.41
N ARG A 353 9.10 -9.43 -1.56
CA ARG A 353 9.70 -9.67 -2.87
C ARG A 353 8.82 -10.56 -3.72
N HIS A 354 8.83 -10.34 -5.03
CA HIS A 354 8.16 -11.22 -6.00
C HIS A 354 6.65 -11.42 -5.76
N ASP A 355 5.95 -10.54 -5.04
CA ASP A 355 4.49 -10.60 -4.95
C ASP A 355 3.89 -10.06 -6.25
N TYR A 356 3.49 -10.96 -7.15
CA TYR A 356 2.95 -10.56 -8.46
C TYR A 356 1.44 -10.26 -8.37
N ASN A 357 0.77 -10.83 -7.37
CA ASN A 357 -0.69 -10.80 -7.27
C ASN A 357 -1.22 -9.87 -6.14
N GLY A 358 -0.35 -9.34 -5.29
CA GLY A 358 -0.62 -8.40 -4.21
C GLY A 358 -1.29 -9.05 -3.00
N ASP A 359 -1.19 -10.37 -2.82
CA ASP A 359 -1.82 -11.07 -1.70
C ASP A 359 -0.96 -11.11 -0.43
N GLY A 360 0.21 -10.48 -0.46
CA GLY A 360 1.16 -10.41 0.65
C GLY A 360 1.97 -11.69 0.82
N ARG A 361 2.21 -12.43 -0.26
CA ARG A 361 3.15 -13.56 -0.35
C ARG A 361 4.01 -13.41 -1.59
N SER A 362 5.25 -13.89 -1.51
CA SER A 362 6.10 -14.07 -2.69
C SER A 362 5.52 -15.13 -3.62
N ASP A 363 5.66 -14.90 -4.91
CA ASP A 363 5.32 -15.80 -6.00
C ASP A 363 6.56 -16.17 -6.82
N MET A 364 6.41 -17.09 -7.78
CA MET A 364 7.45 -17.41 -8.76
C MET A 364 6.99 -17.11 -10.17
N ALA A 365 7.94 -16.77 -11.04
CA ALA A 365 7.69 -16.65 -12.46
C ALA A 365 8.87 -17.21 -13.26
N ALA A 366 8.58 -17.76 -14.44
CA ALA A 366 9.58 -18.29 -15.36
C ALA A 366 9.27 -17.90 -16.81
N TRP A 367 10.31 -17.53 -17.54
CA TRP A 367 10.28 -17.50 -19.00
C TRP A 367 10.52 -18.92 -19.53
N TYR A 368 9.57 -19.41 -20.33
CA TYR A 368 9.62 -20.75 -20.90
C TYR A 368 9.73 -20.68 -22.42
N ASP A 369 10.78 -21.28 -22.97
CA ASP A 369 11.01 -21.45 -24.42
C ASP A 369 10.40 -22.79 -24.87
N TYR A 370 9.41 -22.79 -25.77
CA TYR A 370 8.72 -23.99 -26.26
C TYR A 370 9.30 -24.54 -27.57
N SER A 371 9.15 -25.85 -27.82
CA SER A 371 9.89 -26.56 -28.89
C SER A 371 9.42 -26.23 -30.29
N ASP A 372 8.21 -25.70 -30.40
CA ASP A 372 7.65 -25.11 -31.60
C ASP A 372 8.16 -23.67 -31.85
N GLY A 373 8.99 -23.13 -30.94
CA GLY A 373 9.69 -21.86 -31.07
C GLY A 373 8.93 -20.64 -30.60
N HIS A 374 7.82 -20.81 -29.86
CA HIS A 374 7.22 -19.70 -29.11
C HIS A 374 7.76 -19.67 -27.68
N ASP A 375 7.72 -18.49 -27.07
CA ASP A 375 8.12 -18.29 -25.68
C ASP A 375 6.92 -17.80 -24.86
N ALA A 376 6.87 -18.14 -23.57
CA ALA A 376 5.82 -17.70 -22.66
C ALA A 376 6.34 -17.30 -21.28
N LEU A 377 5.60 -16.42 -20.61
CA LEU A 377 5.74 -16.19 -19.18
C LEU A 377 4.75 -17.08 -18.43
N GLN A 378 5.27 -17.81 -17.46
CA GLN A 378 4.52 -18.70 -16.59
C GLN A 378 4.64 -18.19 -15.16
N THR A 379 3.51 -17.85 -14.54
CA THR A 379 3.44 -17.42 -13.13
C THR A 379 2.98 -18.59 -12.28
N LEU A 380 3.58 -18.78 -11.10
CA LEU A 380 3.21 -19.76 -10.09
C LEU A 380 2.98 -19.02 -8.76
N THR A 381 1.74 -18.96 -8.30
CA THR A 381 1.41 -18.24 -7.05
C THR A 381 1.60 -19.12 -5.82
N ALA A 382 1.86 -18.52 -4.67
CA ALA A 382 1.90 -19.24 -3.40
C ALA A 382 0.52 -19.40 -2.75
N ALA A 383 0.34 -20.50 -2.01
CA ALA A 383 -0.80 -20.65 -1.10
C ALA A 383 -0.46 -20.15 0.30
N ALA A 384 -1.48 -20.01 1.16
CA ALA A 384 -1.33 -19.52 2.54
C ALA A 384 -0.42 -20.38 3.44
N ASP A 385 -0.08 -21.60 3.03
CA ASP A 385 0.87 -22.48 3.73
C ASP A 385 2.29 -22.45 3.14
N GLY A 386 2.56 -21.53 2.20
CA GLY A 386 3.84 -21.40 1.51
C GLY A 386 4.01 -22.32 0.30
N THR A 387 3.08 -23.24 0.03
CA THR A 387 3.25 -24.15 -1.11
C THR A 387 2.99 -23.46 -2.44
N VAL A 388 3.93 -23.59 -3.38
CA VAL A 388 3.79 -23.03 -4.73
C VAL A 388 2.83 -23.86 -5.58
N GLN A 389 1.86 -23.18 -6.18
CA GLN A 389 0.75 -23.76 -6.93
C GLN A 389 1.10 -24.02 -8.40
N GLN A 390 0.14 -24.55 -9.15
CA GLN A 390 0.32 -24.83 -10.57
C GLN A 390 0.61 -23.56 -11.38
N PRO A 391 1.50 -23.63 -12.38
CA PRO A 391 1.75 -22.51 -13.27
C PRO A 391 0.54 -22.19 -14.14
N PHE A 392 0.34 -20.90 -14.41
CA PHE A 392 -0.52 -20.44 -15.49
C PHE A 392 0.26 -19.51 -16.43
N GLN A 393 -0.14 -19.55 -17.70
CA GLN A 393 0.47 -18.73 -18.74
C GLN A 393 -0.07 -17.29 -18.64
N SER A 394 0.80 -16.35 -18.33
CA SER A 394 0.43 -14.93 -18.20
C SER A 394 0.66 -14.13 -19.48
N TYR A 395 1.62 -14.54 -20.31
CA TYR A 395 1.90 -14.01 -21.64
C TYR A 395 2.45 -15.13 -22.54
N ALA A 396 2.17 -15.06 -23.85
CA ALA A 396 2.83 -15.87 -24.86
C ALA A 396 3.16 -15.04 -26.09
N SER A 397 4.32 -15.32 -26.66
CA SER A 397 4.82 -14.68 -27.87
C SER A 397 4.43 -15.47 -29.12
N ALA A 398 4.52 -14.84 -30.28
CA ALA A 398 4.47 -15.57 -31.54
C ALA A 398 5.77 -16.35 -31.77
N VAL A 399 5.71 -17.44 -32.53
CA VAL A 399 6.89 -18.24 -32.89
C VAL A 399 8.00 -17.37 -33.48
N GLY A 400 9.22 -17.52 -32.97
CA GLY A 400 10.41 -16.81 -33.44
C GLY A 400 10.49 -15.34 -33.00
N SER A 401 9.64 -14.88 -32.07
CA SER A 401 9.70 -13.51 -31.55
C SER A 401 10.93 -13.28 -30.67
N TRP A 402 11.33 -14.31 -29.93
CA TRP A 402 12.39 -14.25 -28.94
C TRP A 402 13.39 -15.39 -29.16
N ASN A 403 14.56 -15.22 -28.57
CA ASN A 403 15.56 -16.27 -28.45
C ASN A 403 16.10 -16.18 -27.03
N ALA A 404 15.60 -17.05 -26.15
CA ALA A 404 15.92 -17.04 -24.73
C ALA A 404 17.43 -17.15 -24.45
N ALA A 405 18.21 -17.78 -25.34
CA ALA A 405 19.67 -17.88 -25.18
C ALA A 405 20.40 -16.53 -25.29
N ASN A 406 19.74 -15.51 -25.86
CA ASN A 406 20.26 -14.15 -25.96
C ASN A 406 19.71 -13.22 -24.86
N MET A 407 19.01 -13.78 -23.87
CA MET A 407 18.27 -13.04 -22.86
C MET A 407 18.85 -13.25 -21.46
N GLN A 408 18.80 -12.19 -20.66
CA GLN A 408 18.93 -12.25 -19.22
C GLN A 408 17.69 -11.63 -18.60
N PHE A 409 17.21 -12.19 -17.50
CA PHE A 409 15.99 -11.74 -16.86
C PHE A 409 16.25 -11.11 -15.50
N SER A 410 15.30 -10.35 -14.99
CA SER A 410 15.29 -9.88 -13.61
C SER A 410 13.86 -9.54 -13.23
N THR A 411 13.59 -9.38 -11.95
CA THR A 411 12.27 -9.04 -11.41
C THR A 411 12.42 -8.06 -10.27
N GLY A 412 11.44 -7.18 -10.12
CA GLY A 412 11.40 -6.13 -9.11
C GLY A 412 10.21 -5.20 -9.35
N ASP A 413 9.78 -4.44 -8.36
CA ASP A 413 8.71 -3.43 -8.51
C ASP A 413 9.28 -2.17 -9.17
N PHE A 414 9.40 -2.19 -10.50
CA PHE A 414 10.04 -1.11 -11.26
C PHE A 414 9.16 0.14 -11.38
N ASN A 415 7.84 0.01 -11.23
CA ASN A 415 6.91 1.13 -11.36
C ASN A 415 6.46 1.72 -10.00
N GLY A 416 6.68 1.00 -8.89
CA GLY A 416 6.36 1.39 -7.52
C GLY A 416 4.90 1.13 -7.12
N ASP A 417 4.21 0.21 -7.78
CA ASP A 417 2.80 -0.11 -7.51
C ASP A 417 2.60 -1.24 -6.48
N GLY A 418 3.69 -1.78 -5.95
CA GLY A 418 3.70 -2.86 -4.97
C GLY A 418 3.60 -4.26 -5.54
N ARG A 419 3.65 -4.43 -6.87
CA ARG A 419 3.72 -5.72 -7.54
C ARG A 419 5.06 -5.89 -8.23
N GLY A 420 5.56 -7.13 -8.26
CA GLY A 420 6.73 -7.44 -9.05
C GLY A 420 6.48 -7.27 -10.56
N ASP A 421 7.42 -6.61 -11.23
CA ASP A 421 7.51 -6.50 -12.69
C ASP A 421 8.65 -7.38 -13.21
N MET A 422 8.71 -7.58 -14.53
CA MET A 422 9.78 -8.31 -15.19
C MET A 422 10.64 -7.38 -16.05
N ALA A 423 11.96 -7.53 -15.96
CA ALA A 423 12.93 -6.95 -16.90
C ALA A 423 13.63 -8.05 -17.70
N ALA A 424 13.88 -7.78 -18.98
CA ALA A 424 14.59 -8.68 -19.89
C ALA A 424 15.62 -7.92 -20.74
N LEU A 425 16.90 -8.19 -20.51
CA LEU A 425 17.99 -7.71 -21.34
C LEU A 425 18.15 -8.64 -22.54
N TYR A 426 18.13 -8.09 -23.76
CA TYR A 426 18.26 -8.84 -25.01
C TYR A 426 19.45 -8.37 -25.84
N GLY A 427 20.35 -9.29 -26.17
CA GLY A 427 21.47 -9.06 -27.09
C GLY A 427 21.14 -9.44 -28.53
N TYR A 428 21.21 -8.49 -29.46
CA TYR A 428 21.01 -8.76 -30.89
C TYR A 428 22.30 -9.17 -31.59
N SER A 429 22.17 -9.94 -32.67
CA SER A 429 23.29 -10.38 -33.51
C SER A 429 24.04 -9.24 -34.19
N ASP A 430 23.41 -8.07 -34.36
CA ASP A 430 24.07 -6.87 -34.89
C ASP A 430 24.92 -6.13 -33.84
N GLY A 431 24.93 -6.63 -32.60
CA GLY A 431 25.65 -6.04 -31.47
C GLY A 431 24.86 -4.97 -30.72
N SER A 432 23.61 -4.68 -31.11
CA SER A 432 22.73 -3.82 -30.30
C SER A 432 22.21 -4.57 -29.08
N VAL A 433 21.90 -3.81 -28.02
CA VAL A 433 21.33 -4.34 -26.78
C VAL A 433 20.04 -3.59 -26.47
N ARG A 434 19.01 -4.29 -26.02
CA ARG A 434 17.77 -3.67 -25.54
C ARG A 434 17.37 -4.22 -24.19
N LEU A 435 16.71 -3.39 -23.41
CA LEU A 435 16.00 -3.78 -22.20
C LEU A 435 14.51 -3.70 -22.49
N PHE A 436 13.78 -4.73 -22.07
CA PHE A 436 12.33 -4.79 -22.12
C PHE A 436 11.77 -4.88 -20.70
N THR A 437 10.66 -4.22 -20.44
CA THR A 437 9.90 -4.35 -19.19
C THR A 437 8.51 -4.91 -19.50
N ALA A 438 8.03 -5.83 -18.66
CA ALA A 438 6.65 -6.28 -18.62
C ALA A 438 6.10 -6.02 -17.20
N LEU A 439 5.08 -5.15 -17.10
CA LEU A 439 4.50 -4.78 -15.82
C LEU A 439 3.65 -5.90 -15.23
N GLY A 440 3.64 -6.04 -13.91
CA GLY A 440 2.74 -6.92 -13.17
C GLY A 440 1.27 -6.51 -13.32
N LYS A 441 0.38 -7.48 -13.22
CA LYS A 441 -1.08 -7.29 -13.31
C LYS A 441 -1.75 -7.75 -12.03
N ALA A 442 -2.96 -7.25 -11.81
CA ALA A 442 -3.78 -7.61 -10.66
C ALA A 442 -4.04 -9.13 -10.50
N ASP A 443 -3.99 -9.89 -11.60
CA ASP A 443 -4.21 -11.33 -11.62
C ASP A 443 -2.94 -12.18 -11.36
N GLY A 444 -1.80 -11.54 -11.05
CA GLY A 444 -0.50 -12.21 -10.90
C GLY A 444 0.25 -12.43 -12.22
N GLY A 445 -0.37 -12.12 -13.36
CA GLY A 445 0.30 -12.20 -14.64
C GLY A 445 1.12 -10.95 -14.98
N PHE A 446 1.74 -10.95 -16.17
CA PHE A 446 2.47 -9.80 -16.69
C PHE A 446 1.84 -9.27 -17.98
N GLU A 447 2.05 -8.00 -18.26
CA GLU A 447 1.79 -7.38 -19.56
C GLU A 447 2.76 -7.91 -20.63
N ALA A 448 2.51 -7.58 -21.91
CA ALA A 448 3.47 -7.91 -22.96
C ALA A 448 4.78 -7.11 -22.78
N PRO A 449 5.97 -7.74 -22.93
CA PRO A 449 7.24 -7.02 -22.83
C PRO A 449 7.34 -5.85 -23.82
N SER A 450 7.68 -4.68 -23.32
CA SER A 450 7.81 -3.44 -24.10
C SER A 450 9.21 -2.85 -23.95
N PRO A 451 9.81 -2.23 -24.98
CA PRO A 451 11.17 -1.68 -24.88
C PRO A 451 11.22 -0.54 -23.86
N SER A 452 12.11 -0.63 -22.88
CA SER A 452 12.33 0.40 -21.86
C SER A 452 13.68 1.10 -22.00
N TRP A 453 14.68 0.47 -22.63
CA TRP A 453 15.97 1.09 -22.96
C TRP A 453 16.65 0.41 -24.17
N SER A 454 17.57 1.11 -24.84
CA SER A 454 18.37 0.53 -25.93
C SER A 454 19.76 1.15 -26.05
N ALA A 455 20.72 0.34 -26.50
CA ALA A 455 22.03 0.76 -26.96
C ALA A 455 22.30 0.33 -28.40
N ALA A 456 22.89 1.24 -29.17
CA ALA A 456 23.36 0.96 -30.52
C ALA A 456 24.56 0.00 -30.52
N PRO A 457 24.84 -0.69 -31.65
CA PRO A 457 26.01 -1.55 -31.77
C PRO A 457 27.32 -0.86 -31.35
N GLY A 458 28.16 -1.60 -30.63
CA GLY A 458 29.46 -1.13 -30.15
C GLY A 458 29.42 -0.28 -28.87
N GLY A 459 28.23 0.05 -28.35
CA GLY A 459 28.09 0.72 -27.05
C GLY A 459 28.14 -0.26 -25.87
N TRP A 460 27.51 -1.42 -26.03
CA TRP A 460 27.39 -2.46 -24.99
C TRP A 460 27.50 -3.84 -25.62
N THR A 461 27.89 -4.83 -24.81
CA THR A 461 28.04 -6.23 -25.21
C THR A 461 27.30 -7.10 -24.19
N ALA A 462 26.16 -7.66 -24.57
CA ALA A 462 25.27 -8.39 -23.64
C ALA A 462 25.98 -9.55 -22.89
N ARG A 463 26.89 -10.28 -23.55
CA ARG A 463 27.67 -11.37 -22.91
C ARG A 463 28.60 -10.91 -21.78
N ASN A 464 28.90 -9.61 -21.69
CA ASN A 464 29.76 -9.03 -20.66
C ASN A 464 28.94 -8.41 -19.51
N MET A 465 27.61 -8.46 -19.60
CA MET A 465 26.69 -7.89 -18.62
C MET A 465 26.20 -8.99 -17.67
N THR A 466 26.05 -8.65 -16.39
CA THR A 466 25.34 -9.44 -15.38
C THR A 466 24.31 -8.52 -14.72
N LEU A 467 23.04 -8.92 -14.74
CA LEU A 467 21.91 -8.08 -14.35
C LEU A 467 21.49 -8.31 -12.90
N HIS A 468 21.24 -7.21 -12.19
CA HIS A 468 20.75 -7.17 -10.81
C HIS A 468 19.57 -6.19 -10.71
N SER A 469 18.63 -6.44 -9.81
CA SER A 469 17.53 -5.54 -9.42
C SER A 469 17.46 -5.37 -7.91
N GLY A 470 17.01 -4.19 -7.49
CA GLY A 470 16.77 -3.80 -6.10
C GLY A 470 16.62 -2.27 -6.00
N ASP A 471 16.01 -1.75 -4.94
CA ASP A 471 15.86 -0.31 -4.71
C ASP A 471 17.19 0.32 -4.26
N PHE A 472 18.08 0.54 -5.23
CA PHE A 472 19.44 1.01 -4.98
C PHE A 472 19.50 2.48 -4.53
N ASN A 473 18.48 3.28 -4.84
CA ASN A 473 18.46 4.71 -4.50
C ASN A 473 17.53 5.04 -3.32
N GLY A 474 16.66 4.11 -2.92
CA GLY A 474 15.76 4.22 -1.78
C GLY A 474 14.48 5.01 -2.07
N ASP A 475 14.04 5.08 -3.33
CA ASP A 475 12.85 5.83 -3.73
C ASP A 475 11.55 5.00 -3.76
N GLY A 476 11.64 3.74 -3.34
CA GLY A 476 10.53 2.80 -3.25
C GLY A 476 10.23 2.06 -4.55
N ARG A 477 11.08 2.20 -5.57
CA ARG A 477 11.05 1.39 -6.81
C ARG A 477 12.33 0.59 -6.91
N ASP A 478 12.21 -0.66 -7.33
CA ASP A 478 13.40 -1.41 -7.68
C ASP A 478 14.06 -0.76 -8.91
N ASP A 479 15.38 -0.62 -8.87
CA ASP A 479 16.23 -0.17 -9.96
C ASP A 479 16.86 -1.40 -10.66
N LEU A 480 17.68 -1.16 -11.69
CA LEU A 480 18.57 -2.17 -12.23
C LEU A 480 20.03 -1.76 -12.09
N ALA A 481 20.90 -2.72 -11.80
CA ALA A 481 22.35 -2.56 -11.84
C ALA A 481 22.95 -3.62 -12.76
N VAL A 482 23.96 -3.22 -13.52
CA VAL A 482 24.69 -4.12 -14.43
C VAL A 482 26.16 -4.14 -14.06
N TRP A 483 26.67 -5.30 -13.66
CA TRP A 483 28.11 -5.55 -13.64
C TRP A 483 28.59 -5.76 -15.07
N TYR A 484 29.53 -4.95 -15.51
CA TYR A 484 30.11 -5.00 -16.84
C TYR A 484 31.60 -5.34 -16.77
N ASP A 485 31.92 -6.51 -17.30
CA ASP A 485 33.27 -7.06 -17.40
C ASP A 485 33.90 -6.65 -18.75
N TYR A 486 34.84 -5.70 -18.74
CA TYR A 486 35.51 -5.26 -19.95
C TYR A 486 36.62 -6.23 -20.35
N ASP A 487 36.83 -6.42 -21.66
CA ASP A 487 37.90 -7.30 -22.17
C ASP A 487 39.33 -6.82 -21.77
N ASP A 488 39.48 -5.59 -21.25
CA ASP A 488 40.74 -5.05 -20.71
C ASP A 488 40.96 -5.34 -19.21
N GLY A 489 40.03 -6.05 -18.56
CA GLY A 489 40.07 -6.38 -17.14
C GLY A 489 39.52 -5.28 -16.22
N THR A 490 38.96 -4.21 -16.78
CA THR A 490 38.20 -3.22 -15.99
C THR A 490 36.83 -3.80 -15.66
N ASP A 491 36.37 -3.62 -14.42
CA ASP A 491 34.99 -3.88 -14.03
C ASP A 491 34.27 -2.59 -13.71
N ARG A 492 33.00 -2.49 -14.09
CA ARG A 492 32.13 -1.38 -13.70
C ARG A 492 30.75 -1.87 -13.32
N LEU A 493 30.16 -1.20 -12.35
CA LEU A 493 28.71 -1.22 -12.17
C LEU A 493 28.10 -0.02 -12.88
N PHE A 494 26.99 -0.25 -13.54
CA PHE A 494 26.13 0.79 -14.09
C PHE A 494 24.73 0.66 -13.52
N THR A 495 24.20 1.75 -12.97
CA THR A 495 22.85 1.77 -12.41
C THR A 495 21.89 2.44 -13.40
N PHE A 496 20.71 1.84 -13.55
CA PHE A 496 19.58 2.31 -14.32
C PHE A 496 18.45 2.60 -13.32
N THR A 497 18.22 3.88 -13.01
CA THR A 497 17.14 4.22 -12.07
C THR A 497 15.78 4.06 -12.73
N ALA A 498 14.84 3.44 -12.01
CA ALA A 498 13.52 3.16 -12.51
C ALA A 498 12.62 4.41 -12.48
N THR A 499 11.70 4.46 -13.43
CA THR A 499 10.73 5.53 -13.59
C THR A 499 9.36 5.08 -13.11
N THR A 500 8.46 6.00 -12.80
CA THR A 500 7.09 5.70 -12.34
C THR A 500 6.22 4.96 -13.36
N THR A 501 6.74 4.64 -14.55
CA THR A 501 6.04 3.84 -15.58
C THR A 501 6.70 2.47 -15.78
N GLY A 502 7.67 2.09 -14.93
CA GLY A 502 8.46 0.85 -15.05
C GLY A 502 9.52 0.88 -16.18
N GLY A 503 9.72 2.02 -16.82
CA GLY A 503 10.87 2.25 -17.71
C GLY A 503 12.12 2.65 -16.93
N PHE A 504 13.25 2.80 -17.61
CA PHE A 504 14.52 3.13 -16.96
C PHE A 504 15.18 4.38 -17.55
N ASN A 505 15.82 5.18 -16.69
CA ASN A 505 16.65 6.29 -17.11
C ASN A 505 17.93 5.79 -17.81
N ALA A 506 18.64 6.72 -18.47
CA ALA A 506 19.95 6.40 -19.05
C ALA A 506 20.91 5.95 -17.94
N PRO A 507 21.68 4.86 -18.15
CA PRO A 507 22.57 4.35 -17.12
C PRO A 507 23.74 5.30 -16.85
N PHE A 508 24.19 5.33 -15.60
CA PHE A 508 25.40 6.02 -15.20
C PHE A 508 26.38 5.05 -14.52
N PRO A 509 27.71 5.30 -14.59
CA PRO A 509 28.69 4.47 -13.90
C PRO A 509 28.57 4.67 -12.38
N SER A 510 28.08 3.65 -11.67
CA SER A 510 27.80 3.70 -10.24
C SER A 510 28.96 3.21 -9.37
N TRP A 511 29.87 2.42 -9.96
CA TRP A 511 31.14 2.02 -9.36
C TRP A 511 32.13 1.57 -10.45
N SER A 512 33.43 1.63 -10.15
CA SER A 512 34.47 1.17 -11.08
C SER A 512 35.69 0.61 -10.35
N ASN A 513 36.27 -0.45 -10.91
CA ASN A 513 37.60 -0.94 -10.56
C ASN A 513 38.48 -1.08 -11.82
N THR A 514 39.65 -0.46 -11.79
CA THR A 514 40.61 -0.47 -12.90
C THR A 514 41.79 -1.44 -12.69
N ASN A 515 41.83 -2.14 -11.56
CA ASN A 515 43.00 -2.93 -11.17
C ASN A 515 42.96 -4.40 -11.61
N ASN A 516 41.91 -4.83 -12.33
CA ASN A 516 41.73 -6.22 -12.79
C ASN A 516 41.84 -7.27 -11.66
N ASP A 517 41.34 -6.91 -10.47
CA ASP A 517 41.37 -7.75 -9.27
C ASP A 517 40.11 -8.64 -9.14
N TRP A 518 39.06 -8.34 -9.91
CA TRP A 518 37.83 -9.12 -9.97
C TRP A 518 37.77 -9.94 -11.25
N ASN A 519 37.24 -11.15 -11.13
CA ASN A 519 36.92 -11.99 -12.27
C ASN A 519 35.48 -12.47 -12.08
N ARG A 520 34.61 -12.08 -13.00
CA ARG A 520 33.18 -12.41 -12.97
C ARG A 520 32.91 -13.92 -12.89
N ASP A 521 33.72 -14.77 -13.52
CA ASP A 521 33.56 -16.23 -13.47
C ASP A 521 33.82 -16.82 -12.07
N ASN A 522 34.45 -16.04 -11.19
CA ASN A 522 34.69 -16.36 -9.78
C ASN A 522 33.73 -15.65 -8.84
N MET A 523 32.64 -15.07 -9.35
CA MET A 523 31.65 -14.32 -8.56
C MET A 523 30.29 -15.02 -8.59
N LYS A 524 29.62 -15.02 -7.44
CA LYS A 524 28.19 -15.36 -7.33
C LYS A 524 27.50 -14.23 -6.61
N PHE A 525 26.55 -13.60 -7.30
CA PHE A 525 25.90 -12.38 -6.84
C PHE A 525 24.62 -12.66 -6.09
N VAL A 526 24.28 -11.73 -5.20
CA VAL A 526 23.00 -11.61 -4.50
C VAL A 526 22.68 -10.13 -4.33
N THR A 527 21.40 -9.80 -4.17
CA THR A 527 20.93 -8.43 -3.93
C THR A 527 20.00 -8.43 -2.72
N GLY A 528 20.13 -7.43 -1.84
CA GLY A 528 19.31 -7.26 -0.64
C GLY A 528 19.83 -6.13 0.25
N ASP A 529 19.03 -5.60 1.16
CA ASP A 529 19.42 -4.60 2.16
C ASP A 529 20.21 -5.27 3.29
N PHE A 530 21.54 -5.24 3.20
CA PHE A 530 22.41 -5.93 4.16
C PHE A 530 22.75 -5.07 5.39
N ASN A 531 22.40 -3.78 5.38
CA ASN A 531 22.75 -2.84 6.44
C ASN A 531 21.53 -2.21 7.14
N GLY A 532 20.31 -2.47 6.65
CA GLY A 532 19.05 -2.00 7.20
C GLY A 532 18.77 -0.51 6.94
N ASP A 533 19.37 0.08 5.90
CA ASP A 533 19.21 1.50 5.57
C ASP A 533 18.02 1.80 4.63
N GLY A 534 17.32 0.75 4.19
CA GLY A 534 16.16 0.80 3.31
C GLY A 534 16.52 0.86 1.82
N ARG A 535 17.79 0.66 1.46
CA ARG A 535 18.24 0.46 0.07
C ARG A 535 18.77 -0.95 -0.08
N ASP A 536 18.49 -1.56 -1.23
CA ASP A 536 19.13 -2.83 -1.57
C ASP A 536 20.62 -2.60 -1.88
N ASP A 537 21.47 -3.55 -1.49
CA ASP A 537 22.91 -3.60 -1.75
C ASP A 537 23.27 -4.75 -2.68
N ILE A 538 24.51 -4.76 -3.21
CA ILE A 538 25.02 -5.91 -3.98
C ILE A 538 26.00 -6.72 -3.14
N GLY A 539 25.74 -8.02 -3.02
CA GLY A 539 26.62 -8.99 -2.38
C GLY A 539 27.29 -9.89 -3.41
N THR A 540 28.51 -10.33 -3.13
CA THR A 540 29.20 -11.32 -3.96
C THR A 540 30.02 -12.29 -3.12
N LEU A 541 29.78 -13.58 -3.33
CA LEU A 541 30.71 -14.61 -2.90
C LEU A 541 31.80 -14.70 -3.97
N TYR A 542 33.05 -14.49 -3.59
CA TYR A 542 34.20 -14.49 -4.50
C TYR A 542 35.12 -15.66 -4.25
N ARG A 543 35.61 -16.31 -5.32
CA ARG A 543 36.64 -17.35 -5.26
C ARG A 543 38.01 -16.83 -5.69
N PHE A 544 39.02 -17.03 -4.84
CA PHE A 544 40.41 -16.73 -5.17
C PHE A 544 41.09 -17.89 -5.91
N ALA A 545 42.25 -17.59 -6.51
CA ALA A 545 43.04 -18.57 -7.27
C ALA A 545 43.54 -19.75 -6.41
N ASP A 546 43.72 -19.55 -5.10
CA ASP A 546 44.09 -20.60 -4.14
C ASP A 546 42.90 -21.47 -3.71
N GLY A 547 41.70 -21.19 -4.22
CA GLY A 547 40.45 -21.89 -3.89
C GLY A 547 39.75 -21.38 -2.64
N SER A 548 40.35 -20.45 -1.90
CA SER A 548 39.65 -19.78 -0.80
C SER A 548 38.50 -18.94 -1.33
N ILE A 549 37.47 -18.76 -0.50
CA ILE A 549 36.32 -17.93 -0.81
C ILE A 549 36.14 -16.82 0.22
N LYS A 550 35.51 -15.71 -0.19
CA LYS A 550 35.16 -14.62 0.71
C LYS A 550 33.88 -13.93 0.26
N MET A 551 33.05 -13.53 1.22
CA MET A 551 31.88 -12.71 0.97
C MET A 551 32.26 -11.23 0.98
N TYR A 552 31.77 -10.51 -0.02
CA TYR A 552 31.89 -9.07 -0.15
C TYR A 552 30.52 -8.43 -0.32
N SER A 553 30.38 -7.19 0.13
CA SER A 553 29.22 -6.34 -0.14
C SER A 553 29.66 -5.01 -0.75
N PHE A 554 28.77 -4.43 -1.55
CA PHE A 554 28.88 -3.10 -2.15
C PHE A 554 27.66 -2.32 -1.70
N LEU A 555 27.85 -1.48 -0.68
CA LEU A 555 26.74 -0.73 -0.11
C LEU A 555 26.24 0.34 -1.08
N ALA A 556 24.92 0.44 -1.22
CA ALA A 556 24.29 1.45 -2.06
C ALA A 556 24.40 2.85 -1.45
N LYS A 557 24.32 3.86 -2.32
CA LYS A 557 24.32 5.29 -1.98
C LYS A 557 22.96 5.88 -2.35
N PRO A 558 22.56 7.01 -1.75
CA PRO A 558 21.27 7.65 -2.06
C PRO A 558 21.06 8.04 -3.54
N ASP A 559 22.11 8.11 -4.35
CA ASP A 559 22.02 8.37 -5.78
C ASP A 559 21.88 7.10 -6.65
N GLY A 560 21.81 5.91 -6.04
CA GLY A 560 21.87 4.62 -6.73
C GLY A 560 23.30 4.17 -7.09
N GLY A 561 24.31 4.94 -6.66
CA GLY A 561 25.72 4.59 -6.75
C GLY A 561 26.13 3.52 -5.74
N PHE A 562 27.31 2.93 -5.88
CA PHE A 562 27.83 1.96 -4.91
C PHE A 562 29.14 2.41 -4.26
N GLN A 563 29.34 2.03 -3.00
CA GLN A 563 30.58 2.25 -2.25
C GLN A 563 31.68 1.26 -2.68
N ALA A 564 32.88 1.41 -2.11
CA ALA A 564 33.93 0.40 -2.28
C ALA A 564 33.54 -0.90 -1.58
N SER A 565 33.99 -2.04 -2.12
CA SER A 565 33.65 -3.36 -1.59
C SER A 565 34.13 -3.55 -0.14
N ILE A 566 33.27 -4.11 0.71
CA ILE A 566 33.57 -4.46 2.09
C ILE A 566 33.71 -5.97 2.18
N GLY A 567 34.88 -6.46 2.55
CA GLY A 567 35.12 -7.91 2.68
C GLY A 567 34.83 -8.39 4.10
N SER A 568 33.95 -9.39 4.23
CA SER A 568 33.50 -9.92 5.51
C SER A 568 34.01 -11.35 5.75
N TRP A 569 33.12 -12.31 6.03
CA TRP A 569 33.49 -13.70 6.25
C TRP A 569 34.21 -14.31 5.04
N GLY A 570 35.20 -15.16 5.31
CA GLY A 570 35.88 -15.95 4.29
C GLY A 570 36.38 -17.28 4.84
N SER A 571 36.70 -18.19 3.93
CA SER A 571 37.12 -19.54 4.29
C SER A 571 38.03 -20.15 3.22
N ALA A 572 39.06 -20.86 3.67
CA ALA A 572 39.92 -21.66 2.81
C ALA A 572 39.34 -23.04 2.48
N THR A 573 38.25 -23.46 3.14
CA THR A 573 37.77 -24.85 3.11
C THR A 573 36.25 -25.01 3.08
N PHE A 574 35.47 -23.94 2.86
CA PHE A 574 34.00 -24.00 2.97
C PHE A 574 33.34 -24.96 1.97
N GLY A 575 34.05 -25.35 0.92
CA GLY A 575 33.64 -26.43 0.04
C GLY A 575 33.98 -26.18 -1.42
N ASP A 576 33.41 -26.98 -2.30
CA ASP A 576 33.55 -26.84 -3.75
C ASP A 576 32.72 -25.66 -4.26
N TRP A 577 33.38 -24.76 -4.98
CA TRP A 577 32.75 -23.61 -5.62
C TRP A 577 31.57 -23.97 -6.50
N ASN A 578 31.68 -25.03 -7.30
CA ASN A 578 30.65 -25.41 -8.27
C ASN A 578 29.40 -26.00 -7.62
N ARG A 579 29.45 -26.26 -6.31
CA ARG A 579 28.38 -26.92 -5.54
C ARG A 579 27.78 -26.00 -4.48
N THR A 580 28.24 -24.75 -4.44
CA THR A 580 27.73 -23.69 -3.56
C THR A 580 26.83 -22.75 -4.35
N HIS A 581 25.59 -22.52 -3.94
CA HIS A 581 24.68 -21.62 -4.65
C HIS A 581 24.04 -20.66 -3.65
N VAL A 582 24.09 -19.36 -3.95
CA VAL A 582 23.71 -18.31 -3.01
C VAL A 582 22.41 -17.62 -3.43
N ASN A 583 21.61 -17.24 -2.44
CA ASN A 583 20.40 -16.43 -2.55
C ASN A 583 20.40 -15.44 -1.38
N ALA A 584 19.69 -14.32 -1.51
CA ALA A 584 19.51 -13.36 -0.42
C ALA A 584 18.03 -13.23 -0.03
N GLY A 585 17.81 -12.84 1.22
CA GLY A 585 16.51 -12.60 1.83
C GLY A 585 16.62 -12.53 3.36
N ASP A 586 15.64 -11.95 4.05
CA ASP A 586 15.58 -11.91 5.51
C ASP A 586 15.09 -13.25 6.08
N PHE A 587 16.01 -14.22 6.18
CA PHE A 587 15.71 -15.58 6.67
C PHE A 587 15.49 -15.64 8.19
N ASN A 588 15.73 -14.55 8.94
CA ASN A 588 15.71 -14.56 10.40
C ASN A 588 14.72 -13.55 11.03
N GLY A 589 14.19 -12.62 10.24
CA GLY A 589 13.15 -11.65 10.62
C GLY A 589 13.69 -10.44 11.39
N ASP A 590 14.95 -10.07 11.16
CA ASP A 590 15.58 -8.92 11.81
C ASP A 590 15.53 -7.63 10.95
N GLY A 591 14.87 -7.69 9.80
CA GLY A 591 14.66 -6.59 8.87
C GLY A 591 15.87 -6.29 7.99
N ARG A 592 16.88 -7.17 7.97
CA ARG A 592 18.01 -7.12 7.03
C ARG A 592 18.06 -8.41 6.25
N ASP A 593 18.47 -8.30 5.00
CA ASP A 593 18.69 -9.49 4.19
C ASP A 593 19.94 -10.23 4.63
N ASP A 594 19.85 -11.55 4.62
CA ASP A 594 20.92 -12.49 4.89
C ASP A 594 21.33 -13.19 3.57
N VAL A 595 22.35 -14.04 3.61
CA VAL A 595 22.71 -14.90 2.48
C VAL A 595 22.51 -16.36 2.80
N ALA A 596 21.64 -17.03 2.04
CA ALA A 596 21.45 -18.47 2.06
C ALA A 596 22.34 -19.16 1.02
N ALA A 597 23.27 -19.99 1.47
CA ALA A 597 24.10 -20.85 0.65
C ALA A 597 23.57 -22.29 0.66
N TRP A 598 22.98 -22.73 -0.45
CA TRP A 598 22.72 -24.14 -0.72
C TRP A 598 24.03 -24.83 -1.11
N TYR A 599 24.39 -25.90 -0.42
CA TYR A 599 25.60 -26.66 -0.68
C TYR A 599 25.28 -28.14 -0.92
N ASP A 600 25.66 -28.62 -2.12
CA ASP A 600 25.56 -30.03 -2.52
C ASP A 600 26.88 -30.75 -2.14
N TYR A 601 26.80 -31.77 -1.26
CA TYR A 601 27.97 -32.50 -0.71
C TYR A 601 28.27 -33.79 -1.49
N SER A 602 29.53 -34.23 -1.50
CA SER A 602 30.02 -35.20 -2.52
C SER A 602 29.52 -36.62 -2.31
N ASP A 603 29.02 -36.89 -1.12
CA ASP A 603 28.28 -38.08 -0.74
C ASP A 603 26.78 -38.00 -1.09
N GLY A 604 26.34 -36.88 -1.67
CA GLY A 604 25.02 -36.66 -2.27
C GLY A 604 23.98 -36.00 -1.35
N HIS A 605 24.35 -35.63 -0.11
CA HIS A 605 23.47 -34.87 0.79
C HIS A 605 23.54 -33.37 0.46
N ASP A 606 22.50 -32.62 0.81
CA ASP A 606 22.48 -31.16 0.63
C ASP A 606 22.28 -30.46 1.97
N ALA A 607 22.80 -29.24 2.09
CA ALA A 607 22.51 -28.36 3.22
C ALA A 607 22.26 -26.92 2.80
N ILE A 608 21.58 -26.18 3.66
CA ILE A 608 21.47 -24.73 3.58
C ILE A 608 22.23 -24.14 4.75
N HIS A 609 23.16 -23.24 4.46
CA HIS A 609 23.88 -22.44 5.45
C HIS A 609 23.46 -20.97 5.31
N ILE A 610 23.12 -20.33 6.43
CA ILE A 610 22.79 -18.90 6.44
C ILE A 610 23.97 -18.11 6.96
N LEU A 611 24.39 -17.11 6.21
CA LEU A 611 25.32 -16.07 6.64
C LEU A 611 24.48 -14.85 7.01
N THR A 612 24.32 -14.61 8.31
CA THR A 612 23.49 -13.50 8.75
C THR A 612 24.21 -12.16 8.58
N SER A 613 23.46 -11.12 8.22
CA SER A 613 23.96 -9.75 8.18
C SER A 613 24.35 -9.26 9.58
N SER A 614 25.49 -8.61 9.66
CA SER A 614 26.07 -8.16 10.92
C SER A 614 25.16 -7.14 11.61
N THR A 615 25.04 -7.25 12.93
CA THR A 615 24.31 -6.28 13.77
C THR A 615 25.01 -4.92 13.89
N THR A 616 26.22 -4.78 13.33
CA THR A 616 26.95 -3.52 13.22
C THR A 616 26.49 -2.62 12.08
N LEU A 617 25.59 -3.09 11.21
CA LEU A 617 25.01 -2.32 10.11
C LEU A 617 26.05 -1.78 9.11
N ASP A 618 27.16 -2.49 8.94
CA ASP A 618 28.29 -2.12 8.08
C ASP A 618 28.35 -2.97 6.80
N GLY A 619 27.28 -3.70 6.49
CA GLY A 619 27.18 -4.59 5.32
C GLY A 619 28.03 -5.85 5.40
N GLN A 620 28.61 -6.18 6.56
CA GLN A 620 29.39 -7.41 6.72
C GLN A 620 28.49 -8.60 7.06
N PHE A 621 28.89 -9.81 6.65
CA PHE A 621 28.21 -11.05 7.01
C PHE A 621 28.99 -11.84 8.06
N ASN A 622 28.24 -12.52 8.93
CA ASN A 622 28.76 -13.43 9.93
C ASN A 622 29.21 -14.77 9.32
N THR A 623 29.82 -15.60 10.16
CA THR A 623 30.19 -16.97 9.75
C THR A 623 28.93 -17.79 9.43
N PRO A 624 28.90 -18.55 8.33
CA PRO A 624 27.76 -19.37 7.96
C PRO A 624 27.37 -20.37 9.05
N ALA A 625 26.07 -20.47 9.33
CA ALA A 625 25.50 -21.43 10.25
C ALA A 625 24.59 -22.41 9.50
N LEU A 626 24.72 -23.69 9.80
CA LEU A 626 23.86 -24.74 9.23
C LEU A 626 22.39 -24.47 9.63
N ALA A 627 21.52 -24.24 8.65
CA ALA A 627 20.10 -23.97 8.85
C ALA A 627 19.20 -25.18 8.54
N TYR A 628 19.59 -26.00 7.57
CA TYR A 628 18.89 -27.21 7.16
C TYR A 628 19.85 -28.22 6.51
N GLU A 629 19.57 -29.50 6.64
CA GLU A 629 20.29 -30.59 5.99
C GLU A 629 19.28 -31.66 5.53
N THR A 630 19.55 -32.26 4.38
CA THR A 630 18.73 -33.33 3.80
C THR A 630 19.58 -34.49 3.36
N ALA A 631 19.08 -35.71 3.60
CA ALA A 631 19.83 -36.93 3.30
C ALA A 631 20.13 -37.09 1.80
N ALA A 632 21.15 -37.89 1.51
CA ALA A 632 21.62 -38.10 0.16
C ALA A 632 20.54 -38.64 -0.79
N GLY A 633 20.50 -38.07 -2.00
CA GLY A 633 19.58 -38.48 -3.07
C GLY A 633 18.17 -37.88 -2.98
N ASN A 634 17.91 -36.97 -2.03
CA ASN A 634 16.66 -36.22 -1.99
C ASN A 634 16.60 -35.12 -3.04
N PHE A 635 17.73 -34.42 -3.25
CA PHE A 635 17.85 -33.35 -4.23
C PHE A 635 19.18 -33.44 -4.98
N THR A 636 19.25 -32.73 -6.09
CA THR A 636 20.45 -32.54 -6.90
C THR A 636 20.31 -31.14 -7.48
N TYR A 637 21.21 -30.22 -7.09
CA TYR A 637 21.01 -28.81 -7.40
C TYR A 637 20.91 -28.52 -8.91
N ALA A 638 21.64 -29.25 -9.75
CA ALA A 638 21.60 -29.09 -11.21
C ALA A 638 20.18 -29.27 -11.80
N ASP A 639 19.36 -30.09 -11.14
CA ASP A 639 17.97 -30.37 -11.51
C ASP A 639 16.97 -29.47 -10.78
N MET A 640 17.45 -28.42 -10.08
CA MET A 640 16.64 -27.50 -9.31
C MET A 640 16.82 -26.04 -9.78
N ARG A 641 15.77 -25.24 -9.67
CA ARG A 641 15.83 -23.78 -9.83
C ARG A 641 15.21 -23.16 -8.59
N LEU A 642 16.02 -22.50 -7.77
CA LEU A 642 15.60 -21.84 -6.53
C LEU A 642 15.30 -20.37 -6.74
N VAL A 643 14.32 -19.86 -6.00
CA VAL A 643 13.96 -18.45 -5.89
C VAL A 643 13.72 -18.15 -4.39
N PRO A 644 14.34 -17.10 -3.83
CA PRO A 644 14.03 -16.65 -2.47
C PRO A 644 12.76 -15.79 -2.42
N GLY A 645 12.11 -15.74 -1.28
CA GLY A 645 10.96 -14.88 -1.00
C GLY A 645 10.09 -15.42 0.13
N ASP A 646 9.31 -14.58 0.80
CA ASP A 646 8.31 -14.94 1.80
C ASP A 646 7.05 -15.60 1.18
N PHE A 647 7.14 -16.89 0.85
CA PHE A 647 6.04 -17.62 0.21
C PHE A 647 4.85 -17.86 1.13
N ASN A 648 5.04 -17.82 2.45
CA ASN A 648 3.98 -18.10 3.43
C ASN A 648 3.37 -16.84 4.08
N GLY A 649 3.99 -15.68 3.82
CA GLY A 649 3.56 -14.35 4.21
C GLY A 649 3.90 -14.00 5.67
N ASP A 650 4.77 -14.74 6.35
CA ASP A 650 5.07 -14.54 7.78
C ASP A 650 6.15 -13.49 8.07
N GLY A 651 6.68 -12.84 7.05
CA GLY A 651 7.74 -11.83 7.14
C GLY A 651 9.13 -12.42 7.23
N LEU A 652 9.29 -13.73 7.01
CA LEU A 652 10.59 -14.37 6.82
C LEU A 652 10.72 -14.76 5.35
N ASP A 653 11.83 -14.39 4.73
CA ASP A 653 12.11 -14.92 3.40
C ASP A 653 12.37 -16.43 3.49
N ASP A 654 11.76 -17.17 2.58
CA ASP A 654 11.86 -18.61 2.42
C ASP A 654 12.67 -18.93 1.15
N LEU A 655 12.79 -20.22 0.82
CA LEU A 655 13.21 -20.67 -0.51
C LEU A 655 12.09 -21.48 -1.16
N ALA A 656 11.81 -21.26 -2.44
CA ALA A 656 11.03 -22.18 -3.26
C ALA A 656 11.80 -22.60 -4.50
N GLY A 657 11.51 -23.79 -5.00
CA GLY A 657 12.14 -24.24 -6.23
C GLY A 657 11.35 -25.27 -7.00
N MET A 658 11.55 -25.24 -8.32
CA MET A 658 11.11 -26.29 -9.21
C MET A 658 12.21 -27.34 -9.33
N TYR A 659 11.87 -28.61 -9.15
CA TYR A 659 12.75 -29.76 -9.29
C TYR A 659 12.34 -30.59 -10.51
N GLY A 660 13.29 -30.88 -11.39
CA GLY A 660 13.12 -31.75 -12.56
C GLY A 660 13.50 -33.19 -12.27
N TYR A 661 12.67 -34.14 -12.67
CA TYR A 661 12.95 -35.57 -12.59
C TYR A 661 13.41 -36.12 -13.94
N SER A 662 14.19 -37.19 -13.90
CA SER A 662 14.69 -37.88 -15.10
C SER A 662 13.60 -38.49 -15.98
N ASP A 663 12.38 -38.65 -15.45
CA ASP A 663 11.20 -39.07 -16.22
C ASP A 663 10.49 -37.91 -16.93
N GLY A 664 11.01 -36.68 -16.84
CA GLY A 664 10.44 -35.47 -17.45
C GLY A 664 9.32 -34.82 -16.65
N LYS A 665 9.03 -35.29 -15.42
CA LYS A 665 8.13 -34.57 -14.52
C LYS A 665 8.86 -33.45 -13.79
N VAL A 666 8.11 -32.43 -13.37
CA VAL A 666 8.58 -31.40 -12.45
C VAL A 666 7.73 -31.37 -11.18
N LYS A 667 8.31 -30.89 -10.08
CA LYS A 667 7.63 -30.70 -8.81
C LYS A 667 8.15 -29.47 -8.08
N MET A 668 7.24 -28.74 -7.43
CA MET A 668 7.57 -27.61 -6.58
C MET A 668 7.88 -28.06 -5.16
N PHE A 669 8.84 -27.39 -4.54
CA PHE A 669 9.19 -27.52 -3.14
C PHE A 669 9.38 -26.14 -2.52
N THR A 670 8.92 -25.98 -1.28
CA THR A 670 9.17 -24.79 -0.46
C THR A 670 9.90 -25.20 0.81
N TRP A 671 10.83 -24.36 1.26
CA TRP A 671 11.58 -24.48 2.51
C TRP A 671 11.35 -23.23 3.33
N THR A 672 10.32 -23.25 4.16
CA THR A 672 9.96 -22.07 4.95
C THR A 672 10.96 -21.84 6.09
N SER A 673 11.32 -20.59 6.32
CA SER A 673 12.22 -20.15 7.38
C SER A 673 11.54 -20.18 8.75
N ARG A 674 12.34 -19.94 9.78
CA ARG A 674 11.91 -19.86 11.17
C ARG A 674 12.63 -18.72 11.87
N PRO A 675 12.01 -18.08 12.88
CA PRO A 675 12.63 -16.97 13.61
C PRO A 675 13.94 -17.31 14.35
N ASP A 676 14.30 -18.59 14.46
CA ASP A 676 15.60 -19.03 15.03
C ASP A 676 16.72 -19.14 13.99
N GLY A 677 16.50 -18.63 12.76
CA GLY A 677 17.44 -18.68 11.64
C GLY A 677 17.64 -20.08 11.07
N LYS A 678 16.68 -20.98 11.30
CA LYS A 678 16.66 -22.35 10.75
C LYS A 678 15.56 -22.47 9.72
N ILE A 679 15.66 -23.51 8.90
CA ILE A 679 14.71 -23.77 7.83
C ILE A 679 13.94 -25.06 8.13
N ASN A 680 12.63 -25.04 7.88
CA ASN A 680 11.78 -26.22 7.97
C ASN A 680 12.16 -27.25 6.89
N GLY A 681 11.64 -28.47 7.00
CA GLY A 681 11.81 -29.46 5.93
C GLY A 681 11.11 -29.03 4.63
N SER A 682 11.51 -29.65 3.52
CA SER A 682 10.88 -29.41 2.22
C SER A 682 9.38 -29.73 2.25
N ALA A 683 8.53 -28.75 1.96
CA ALA A 683 7.11 -28.91 1.75
C ALA A 683 6.82 -29.11 0.25
N PRO A 684 6.22 -30.24 -0.16
CA PRO A 684 5.90 -30.46 -1.57
C PRO A 684 4.69 -29.63 -2.00
N GLY A 685 4.84 -28.88 -3.08
CA GLY A 685 3.76 -28.15 -3.75
C GLY A 685 3.22 -28.89 -4.98
N TRP A 686 2.86 -28.11 -6.01
CA TRP A 686 2.36 -28.64 -7.28
C TRP A 686 3.35 -29.61 -7.97
N ALA A 687 2.83 -30.59 -8.69
CA ALA A 687 3.61 -31.48 -9.54
C ALA A 687 2.93 -31.65 -10.90
N SER A 688 3.73 -31.73 -11.97
CA SER A 688 3.20 -31.91 -13.32
C SER A 688 2.53 -33.28 -13.48
N ALA A 689 1.32 -33.30 -14.03
CA ALA A 689 0.55 -34.53 -14.24
C ALA A 689 1.13 -35.43 -15.36
N THR A 690 1.92 -34.88 -16.29
CA THR A 690 2.45 -35.59 -17.45
C THR A 690 3.94 -35.29 -17.65
N THR A 691 4.65 -36.19 -18.32
CA THR A 691 6.11 -36.14 -18.56
C THR A 691 6.52 -35.22 -19.71
N THR A 692 5.58 -34.58 -20.41
CA THR A 692 5.85 -33.82 -21.65
C THR A 692 5.47 -32.34 -21.55
N GLY A 693 5.04 -31.87 -20.38
CA GLY A 693 4.52 -30.50 -20.22
C GLY A 693 5.55 -29.46 -19.79
N TRP A 694 6.62 -29.87 -19.10
CA TRP A 694 7.60 -28.98 -18.48
C TRP A 694 8.99 -29.58 -18.57
N ASP A 695 9.94 -28.78 -19.07
CA ASP A 695 11.36 -29.11 -19.13
C ASP A 695 12.08 -27.99 -18.41
N ILE A 696 12.71 -28.33 -17.28
CA ILE A 696 13.38 -27.36 -16.43
C ILE A 696 14.55 -26.67 -17.14
N ASN A 697 15.16 -27.31 -18.14
CA ASN A 697 16.25 -26.73 -18.93
C ASN A 697 15.77 -25.66 -19.91
N ARG A 698 14.46 -25.57 -20.12
CA ARG A 698 13.81 -24.57 -20.98
C ARG A 698 13.09 -23.49 -20.19
N SER A 699 13.21 -23.56 -18.86
CA SER A 699 12.61 -22.65 -17.91
C SER A 699 13.71 -21.77 -17.31
N THR A 700 13.61 -20.47 -17.51
CA THR A 700 14.47 -19.49 -16.82
C THR A 700 13.64 -18.74 -15.81
N PHE A 701 13.86 -19.02 -14.53
CA PHE A 701 13.15 -18.34 -13.44
C PHE A 701 13.62 -16.90 -13.29
N LEU A 702 12.69 -16.01 -13.00
CA LEU A 702 12.98 -14.63 -12.65
C LEU A 702 13.56 -14.58 -11.24
N ARG A 703 14.61 -13.78 -11.05
CA ARG A 703 15.29 -13.55 -9.76
C ARG A 703 15.98 -12.18 -9.78
N SER A 704 16.26 -11.64 -8.60
CA SER A 704 16.85 -10.30 -8.47
C SER A 704 18.31 -10.22 -8.91
N ALA A 705 19.05 -11.32 -8.95
CA ALA A 705 20.42 -11.36 -9.47
C ALA A 705 20.60 -12.57 -10.39
N ASN A 706 21.01 -12.35 -11.64
CA ASN A 706 21.00 -13.38 -12.69
C ASN A 706 22.38 -13.83 -13.18
#